data_AF-A0A5E7UEW4-F1
#
_entry.id   AF-A0A5E7UEW4-F1
#
_cell.length_a   1.000
_cell.length_b   1.000
_cell.length_c   1.000
_cell.angle_alpha   90.00
_cell.angle_beta   90.00
_cell.angle_gamma   90.00
#
_symmetry.space_group_name_H-M   'P 1'
#
loop_
_entity.id
_entity.type
_entity.pdbx_description
1 polymer ?
#
loop_
_entity_poly.entity_id
_entity_poly.type
_entity_poly.pdbx_seq_one_letter_code
_entity_poly.pdbx_strand_id
1 'polypeptide(L)'
;MPTLAQHGVKTLYLQELLANVNQLELDTFARTGEMPAELENYLKKLDIKAGNDPTGQFNLLALVKAANTQQIRVQALDMSTTYNINKEAINWESDYQMARSFFASEVIRFNEALKEPAKWVALVNQENMATFRGYRGISEQTDALSIRIDDVAPGQAQPINSDPGLAVEHADYPDSPVFYVSDGMDFDSVHALIKGDWRVQMQTPWAYRTPQQLRALLPEPGMFTFQRYRSSVLVVYRNANNGMADSVIRSTPGGRLNLDTPLRPAYESMTVDNLEELKQALVAKGMKPMGWPVELASELDSPLSGTSQPIEIPDHWQANELLEGQTPVSEAGKFQGIYQLDSNPATAILLDDRAYYVRYEADPNGGGTWAIIDPENPNAFSGSLPVRLNAEGEWELTPRAGLRGGGNRHPGGSRVPPSTSAPASTPAPASASASAQEPTQAILRRPATQYDATNRFSIRLLAMGERETHIKLVRQPDGSFRAESTYARYVAAPRATLSQDARQFFSRSGFFASLPPRPQLPVVTPSTTAAELLPKIFEAAPGLVIGESQDRIASMRFLIENMPILAQQEVKTIYFHRLLNDFNQVELDQFFKTGSMPDDLKAYLQKLKSDPSGRFTPLEVVKAAQQNGIRIQATDCLASYRFPGPSLPDMHEQAIKTYLTHTIMEADKTLNGAGRWVVLTDQENINTFRGMSGISEMQGGIGLRIEEVLPEESLLIETDRGIEVGRGFATQPELTDGNFDTLHADLSLQMPLPLLEKTPEALDRLLYRQGMFTFEKSNGNWTLIHRNRLGQVVRTMVERTADGSYLINRPAWTDVNQVPYASIDELSWGLSRMGMNLEGRLPV
;
A
#
# COMPACT_ATOMS: atom_id res chain seq x y z
N MET A 1 16.46 -20.70 24.09
CA MET A 1 15.52 -20.51 25.21
C MET A 1 16.21 -20.17 26.54
N PRO A 2 17.17 -20.96 27.09
CA PRO A 2 17.73 -20.68 28.42
C PRO A 2 18.26 -19.25 28.62
N THR A 3 19.00 -18.72 27.64
CA THR A 3 19.51 -17.34 27.64
C THR A 3 18.41 -16.27 27.76
N LEU A 4 17.23 -16.51 27.18
CA LEU A 4 16.09 -15.58 27.29
C LEU A 4 15.53 -15.58 28.72
N ALA A 5 15.37 -16.76 29.33
CA ALA A 5 14.93 -16.88 30.72
C ALA A 5 15.94 -16.23 31.69
N GLN A 6 17.25 -16.44 31.47
CA GLN A 6 18.34 -15.82 32.23
C GLN A 6 18.30 -14.28 32.16
N HIS A 7 18.02 -13.70 30.99
CA HIS A 7 17.88 -12.23 30.84
C HIS A 7 16.50 -11.68 31.26
N GLY A 8 15.61 -12.50 31.82
CA GLY A 8 14.34 -12.07 32.41
C GLY A 8 13.12 -12.10 31.48
N VAL A 9 13.17 -12.83 30.36
CA VAL A 9 11.99 -13.06 29.52
C VAL A 9 10.99 -13.98 30.23
N LYS A 10 9.72 -13.58 30.27
CA LYS A 10 8.62 -14.32 30.93
C LYS A 10 7.48 -14.71 29.98
N THR A 11 7.23 -13.94 28.92
CA THR A 11 6.22 -14.28 27.90
C THR A 11 6.87 -14.58 26.55
N LEU A 12 6.46 -15.68 25.92
CA LEU A 12 6.70 -15.99 24.51
C LEU A 12 5.37 -15.89 23.76
N TYR A 13 5.22 -14.83 22.98
CA TYR A 13 4.08 -14.64 22.09
C TYR A 13 4.30 -15.43 20.79
N LEU A 14 3.33 -16.25 20.38
CA LEU A 14 3.40 -17.06 19.16
C LEU A 14 2.22 -16.75 18.25
N GLN A 15 2.53 -16.37 17.01
CA GLN A 15 1.55 -16.26 15.94
C GLN A 15 1.19 -17.67 15.38
N GLU A 16 0.05 -17.77 14.69
CA GLU A 16 -0.60 -19.00 14.21
C GLU A 16 -1.18 -19.90 15.32
N LEU A 17 -0.98 -19.56 16.60
CA LEU A 17 -1.75 -20.10 17.72
C LEU A 17 -2.92 -19.17 18.05
N LEU A 18 -4.07 -19.74 18.42
CA LEU A 18 -5.31 -19.00 18.63
C LEU A 18 -5.60 -18.71 20.11
N ALA A 19 -5.72 -17.43 20.46
CA ALA A 19 -6.08 -16.97 21.80
C ALA A 19 -7.46 -17.49 22.26
N ASN A 20 -8.40 -17.64 21.34
CA ASN A 20 -9.76 -18.14 21.63
C ASN A 20 -9.95 -19.65 21.47
N VAL A 21 -8.88 -20.43 21.21
CA VAL A 21 -8.95 -21.90 21.11
C VAL A 21 -7.82 -22.56 21.91
N ASN A 22 -6.55 -22.28 21.57
CA ASN A 22 -5.40 -22.99 22.13
C ASN A 22 -4.94 -22.46 23.50
N GLN A 23 -5.30 -21.23 23.88
CA GLN A 23 -4.73 -20.60 25.07
C GLN A 23 -5.03 -21.37 26.37
N LEU A 24 -6.23 -21.94 26.51
CA LEU A 24 -6.60 -22.76 27.66
C LEU A 24 -5.77 -24.05 27.76
N GLU A 25 -5.38 -24.62 26.61
CA GLU A 25 -4.52 -25.79 26.55
C GLU A 25 -3.06 -25.44 26.88
N LEU A 26 -2.57 -24.31 26.35
CA LEU A 26 -1.23 -23.77 26.62
C LEU A 26 -1.05 -23.46 28.11
N ASP A 27 -2.01 -22.76 28.72
CA ASP A 27 -2.04 -22.47 30.16
C ASP A 27 -2.31 -23.70 31.04
N THR A 28 -2.71 -24.83 30.44
CA THR A 28 -2.82 -26.12 31.13
C THR A 28 -1.49 -26.88 31.06
N PHE A 29 -0.87 -26.98 29.89
CA PHE A 29 0.47 -27.55 29.73
C PHE A 29 1.52 -26.82 30.60
N ALA A 30 1.45 -25.50 30.68
CA ALA A 30 2.30 -24.67 31.55
C ALA A 30 2.10 -24.94 33.05
N ARG A 31 0.98 -25.54 33.45
CA ARG A 31 0.60 -25.79 34.86
C ARG A 31 0.80 -27.24 35.28
N THR A 32 0.65 -28.20 34.37
CA THR A 32 0.75 -29.64 34.63
C THR A 32 2.06 -30.26 34.16
N GLY A 33 2.73 -29.67 33.15
CA GLY A 33 3.80 -30.31 32.40
C GLY A 33 3.32 -31.39 31.41
N GLU A 34 2.03 -31.73 31.41
CA GLU A 34 1.41 -32.71 30.52
C GLU A 34 0.73 -31.98 29.34
N MET A 35 1.11 -32.32 28.11
CA MET A 35 0.61 -31.65 26.92
C MET A 35 -0.75 -32.22 26.48
N PRO A 36 -1.81 -31.40 26.35
CA PRO A 36 -3.09 -31.85 25.81
C PRO A 36 -2.96 -32.44 24.40
N ALA A 37 -3.68 -33.53 24.14
CA ALA A 37 -3.59 -34.25 22.87
C ALA A 37 -4.13 -33.44 21.67
N GLU A 38 -5.09 -32.54 21.89
CA GLU A 38 -5.60 -31.67 20.83
C GLU A 38 -4.57 -30.59 20.47
N LEU A 39 -4.00 -29.88 21.45
CA LEU A 39 -2.85 -29.00 21.28
C LEU A 39 -1.67 -29.69 20.59
N GLU A 40 -1.27 -30.88 21.01
CA GLU A 40 -0.12 -31.57 20.38
C GLU A 40 -0.41 -31.90 18.91
N ASN A 41 -1.63 -32.35 18.61
CA ASN A 41 -2.06 -32.61 17.22
C ASN A 41 -2.19 -31.32 16.40
N TYR A 42 -2.55 -30.19 17.01
CA TYR A 42 -2.60 -28.88 16.36
C TYR A 42 -1.19 -28.38 16.02
N LEU A 43 -0.25 -28.42 16.97
CA LEU A 43 1.15 -28.06 16.77
C LEU A 43 1.80 -28.92 15.67
N LYS A 44 1.60 -30.25 15.71
CA LYS A 44 2.08 -31.17 14.66
C LYS A 44 1.53 -30.82 13.26
N LYS A 45 0.26 -30.41 13.16
CA LYS A 45 -0.34 -29.97 11.89
C LYS A 45 0.24 -28.65 11.39
N LEU A 46 0.49 -27.67 12.28
CA LEU A 46 1.15 -26.42 11.92
C LEU A 46 2.59 -26.65 11.43
N ASP A 47 3.36 -27.49 12.11
CA ASP A 47 4.73 -27.80 11.71
C ASP A 47 4.81 -28.47 10.32
N ILE A 48 3.88 -29.38 10.02
CA ILE A 48 3.74 -30.00 8.68
C ILE A 48 3.30 -28.95 7.64
N LYS A 49 2.35 -28.07 7.96
CA LYS A 49 1.84 -27.02 7.07
C LYS A 49 2.89 -25.97 6.73
N ALA A 50 3.75 -25.62 7.69
CA ALA A 50 4.79 -24.61 7.54
C ALA A 50 6.04 -25.14 6.81
N GLY A 51 6.27 -26.46 6.78
CA GLY A 51 7.54 -27.03 6.33
C GLY A 51 8.67 -26.70 7.31
N ASN A 52 8.37 -26.72 8.62
CA ASN A 52 9.35 -26.58 9.69
C ASN A 52 10.26 -27.82 9.79
N ASP A 53 11.30 -27.78 10.62
CA ASP A 53 12.28 -28.88 10.71
C ASP A 53 11.61 -30.26 10.89
N PRO A 54 11.74 -31.14 9.88
CA PRO A 54 11.09 -32.45 9.89
C PRO A 54 11.90 -33.53 10.61
N THR A 55 13.06 -33.18 11.17
CA THR A 55 13.74 -34.00 12.19
C THR A 55 13.18 -33.75 13.59
N GLY A 56 12.38 -32.68 13.76
CA GLY A 56 11.61 -32.40 14.97
C GLY A 56 12.38 -31.68 16.08
N GLN A 57 13.57 -31.15 15.80
CA GLN A 57 14.41 -30.43 16.75
C GLN A 57 14.08 -28.93 16.79
N PHE A 58 13.84 -28.33 15.61
CA PHE A 58 13.64 -26.89 15.41
C PHE A 58 12.24 -26.59 14.85
N ASN A 59 11.20 -27.02 15.58
CA ASN A 59 9.80 -26.87 15.20
C ASN A 59 8.94 -26.25 16.32
N LEU A 60 7.70 -25.89 16.03
CA LEU A 60 6.79 -25.18 16.94
C LEU A 60 6.44 -26.04 18.17
N LEU A 61 6.27 -27.35 17.99
CA LEU A 61 6.08 -28.30 19.08
C LEU A 61 7.28 -28.32 20.06
N ALA A 62 8.51 -28.36 19.54
CA ALA A 62 9.73 -28.32 20.32
C ALA A 62 9.91 -26.94 20.99
N LEU A 63 9.56 -25.85 20.32
CA LEU A 63 9.61 -24.48 20.85
C LEU A 63 8.69 -24.31 22.07
N VAL A 64 7.44 -24.79 21.98
CA VAL A 64 6.46 -24.76 23.08
C VAL A 64 6.95 -25.62 24.27
N LYS A 65 7.51 -26.80 24.01
CA LYS A 65 8.12 -27.65 25.06
C LYS A 65 9.32 -26.94 25.72
N ALA A 66 10.22 -26.36 24.94
CA ALA A 66 11.41 -25.65 25.43
C ALA A 66 11.08 -24.37 26.22
N ALA A 67 10.02 -23.65 25.87
CA ALA A 67 9.52 -22.51 26.63
C ALA A 67 9.01 -22.94 28.02
N ASN A 68 8.20 -24.01 28.08
CA ASN A 68 7.68 -24.54 29.35
C ASN A 68 8.80 -25.04 30.29
N THR A 69 9.78 -25.78 29.76
CA THR A 69 10.97 -26.22 30.52
C THR A 69 11.76 -25.04 31.13
N GLN A 70 11.72 -23.86 30.52
CA GLN A 70 12.38 -22.64 31.02
C GLN A 70 11.42 -21.69 31.78
N GLN A 71 10.18 -22.14 32.07
CA GLN A 71 9.14 -21.38 32.75
C GLN A 71 8.82 -20.02 32.07
N ILE A 72 8.89 -20.02 30.73
CA ILE A 72 8.42 -18.92 29.87
C ILE A 72 7.00 -19.27 29.44
N ARG A 73 6.01 -18.44 29.79
CA ARG A 73 4.61 -18.65 29.43
C ARG A 73 4.40 -18.42 27.94
N VAL A 74 3.81 -19.40 27.25
CA VAL A 74 3.40 -19.26 25.85
C VAL A 74 2.04 -18.55 25.78
N GLN A 75 1.95 -17.50 24.97
CA GLN A 75 0.73 -16.75 24.69
C GLN A 75 0.43 -16.75 23.19
N ALA A 76 -0.76 -17.20 22.82
CA ALA A 76 -1.27 -17.15 21.46
C ALA A 76 -1.62 -15.71 21.04
N LEU A 77 -1.34 -15.35 19.77
CA LEU A 77 -1.54 -14.00 19.23
C LEU A 77 -2.75 -13.84 18.30
N ASP A 78 -3.13 -14.86 17.53
CA ASP A 78 -4.25 -14.73 16.57
C ASP A 78 -5.60 -15.13 17.22
N MET A 79 -6.71 -14.93 16.52
CA MET A 79 -8.02 -15.52 16.82
C MET A 79 -8.54 -16.31 15.62
N SER A 80 -9.54 -17.17 15.79
CA SER A 80 -10.18 -17.87 14.66
C SER A 80 -10.80 -16.94 13.60
N THR A 81 -11.01 -15.67 13.93
CA THR A 81 -11.43 -14.61 13.01
C THR A 81 -10.24 -14.00 12.24
N THR A 82 -9.08 -13.80 12.88
CA THR A 82 -7.86 -13.26 12.25
C THR A 82 -6.91 -14.32 11.70
N TYR A 83 -7.17 -15.61 11.95
CA TYR A 83 -6.45 -16.75 11.40
C TYR A 83 -7.44 -17.83 10.95
N ASN A 84 -7.85 -17.74 9.68
CA ASN A 84 -8.94 -18.55 9.15
C ASN A 84 -8.44 -19.92 8.67
N ILE A 85 -8.43 -20.89 9.59
CA ILE A 85 -7.86 -22.25 9.42
C ILE A 85 -8.36 -22.96 8.15
N ASN A 86 -9.57 -22.66 7.67
CA ASN A 86 -10.27 -23.41 6.62
C ASN A 86 -10.22 -22.76 5.21
N LYS A 87 -9.47 -21.66 5.02
CA LYS A 87 -9.41 -20.96 3.72
C LYS A 87 -8.12 -21.23 2.95
N GLU A 88 -8.27 -21.73 1.72
CA GLU A 88 -7.19 -21.73 0.72
C GLU A 88 -6.80 -20.30 0.30
N ALA A 89 -5.59 -20.12 -0.23
CA ALA A 89 -4.94 -18.84 -0.55
C ALA A 89 -5.59 -18.02 -1.70
N ILE A 90 -6.82 -18.34 -2.06
CA ILE A 90 -7.63 -17.68 -3.10
C ILE A 90 -8.93 -17.08 -2.51
N ASN A 91 -9.22 -17.35 -1.22
CA ASN A 91 -10.49 -17.02 -0.55
C ASN A 91 -10.34 -16.01 0.61
N TRP A 92 -9.20 -15.33 0.71
CA TRP A 92 -8.90 -14.41 1.82
C TRP A 92 -9.75 -13.12 1.71
N GLU A 93 -10.17 -12.57 2.85
CA GLU A 93 -10.80 -11.24 2.94
C GLU A 93 -9.72 -10.14 2.97
N SER A 94 -10.10 -8.91 2.62
CA SER A 94 -9.20 -7.75 2.57
C SER A 94 -8.90 -7.15 3.96
N ASP A 95 -7.69 -6.60 4.08
CA ASP A 95 -7.07 -6.01 5.27
C ASP A 95 -6.76 -7.02 6.40
N TYR A 96 -6.60 -8.30 6.07
CA TYR A 96 -6.26 -9.41 6.98
C TYR A 96 -4.86 -9.27 7.62
N GLN A 97 -3.85 -8.81 6.88
CA GLN A 97 -2.50 -8.51 7.39
C GLN A 97 -2.55 -7.37 8.42
N MET A 98 -3.30 -6.30 8.12
CA MET A 98 -3.55 -5.19 9.04
C MET A 98 -4.27 -5.68 10.30
N ALA A 99 -5.33 -6.48 10.13
CA ALA A 99 -6.10 -7.04 11.24
C ALA A 99 -5.22 -7.95 12.13
N ARG A 100 -4.34 -8.77 11.54
CA ARG A 100 -3.40 -9.63 12.30
C ARG A 100 -2.32 -8.82 13.02
N SER A 101 -1.67 -7.86 12.38
CA SER A 101 -0.62 -7.06 13.04
C SER A 101 -1.19 -6.18 14.15
N PHE A 102 -2.33 -5.53 13.91
CA PHE A 102 -3.06 -4.75 14.91
C PHE A 102 -3.51 -5.63 16.08
N PHE A 103 -4.26 -6.71 15.82
CA PHE A 103 -4.80 -7.57 16.88
C PHE A 103 -3.70 -8.23 17.71
N ALA A 104 -2.61 -8.71 17.09
CA ALA A 104 -1.47 -9.23 17.82
C ALA A 104 -0.82 -8.17 18.73
N SER A 105 -0.73 -6.91 18.27
CA SER A 105 -0.19 -5.82 19.10
C SER A 105 -1.10 -5.48 20.29
N GLU A 106 -2.43 -5.49 20.11
CA GLU A 106 -3.40 -5.32 21.20
C GLU A 106 -3.40 -6.49 22.18
N VAL A 107 -3.25 -7.74 21.70
CA VAL A 107 -3.07 -8.91 22.57
C VAL A 107 -1.82 -8.78 23.44
N ILE A 108 -0.71 -8.28 22.89
CA ILE A 108 0.52 -8.00 23.66
C ILE A 108 0.27 -6.88 24.68
N ARG A 109 -0.20 -5.71 24.22
CA ARG A 109 -0.49 -4.54 25.08
C ARG A 109 -1.41 -4.90 26.27
N PHE A 110 -2.51 -5.59 26.00
CA PHE A 110 -3.45 -6.03 27.03
C PHE A 110 -2.84 -7.05 28.00
N ASN A 111 -2.04 -8.00 27.49
CA ASN A 111 -1.38 -8.99 28.34
C ASN A 111 -0.30 -8.38 29.24
N GLU A 112 0.50 -7.43 28.75
CA GLU A 112 1.56 -6.80 29.53
C GLU A 112 0.99 -5.74 30.50
N ALA A 113 -0.11 -5.07 30.15
CA ALA A 113 -0.83 -4.14 31.06
C ALA A 113 -1.51 -4.84 32.26
N LEU A 114 -1.74 -6.15 32.18
CA LEU A 114 -2.36 -6.96 33.25
C LEU A 114 -1.35 -7.69 34.16
N LYS A 115 -0.04 -7.46 33.99
CA LYS A 115 1.03 -8.21 34.68
C LYS A 115 2.06 -7.28 35.30
N GLU A 116 2.92 -7.83 36.15
CA GLU A 116 4.14 -7.13 36.57
C GLU A 116 5.06 -6.94 35.36
N PRO A 117 5.72 -5.76 35.19
CA PRO A 117 6.57 -5.48 34.04
C PRO A 117 7.68 -6.52 33.85
N ALA A 118 7.62 -7.25 32.74
CA ALA A 118 8.57 -8.30 32.38
C ALA A 118 9.06 -8.11 30.95
N LYS A 119 10.12 -8.84 30.57
CA LYS A 119 10.53 -8.92 29.16
C LYS A 119 9.71 -10.00 28.45
N TRP A 120 9.45 -9.77 27.18
CA TRP A 120 8.75 -10.72 26.32
C TRP A 120 9.46 -10.84 24.97
N VAL A 121 9.14 -11.88 24.21
CA VAL A 121 9.57 -12.08 22.82
C VAL A 121 8.36 -12.53 22.01
N ALA A 122 8.23 -12.06 20.77
CA ALA A 122 7.20 -12.53 19.85
C ALA A 122 7.82 -13.21 18.62
N LEU A 123 7.30 -14.39 18.26
CA LEU A 123 7.57 -15.04 16.98
C LEU A 123 6.35 -14.85 16.08
N VAL A 124 6.55 -14.13 14.98
CA VAL A 124 5.49 -13.62 14.10
C VAL A 124 5.89 -13.79 12.64
N ASN A 125 4.91 -13.80 11.74
CA ASN A 125 5.20 -13.86 10.30
C ASN A 125 5.88 -12.54 9.90
N GLN A 126 6.89 -12.61 9.02
CA GLN A 126 7.74 -11.47 8.65
C GLN A 126 6.97 -10.23 8.15
N GLU A 127 5.82 -10.44 7.50
CA GLU A 127 4.88 -9.43 6.99
C GLU A 127 4.14 -8.65 8.10
N ASN A 128 4.12 -9.17 9.32
CA ASN A 128 3.50 -8.57 10.50
C ASN A 128 4.55 -8.00 11.48
N MET A 129 5.83 -8.29 11.28
CA MET A 129 6.92 -7.95 12.20
C MET A 129 7.12 -6.43 12.31
N ALA A 130 7.32 -5.79 11.16
CA ALA A 130 7.59 -4.36 11.00
C ALA A 130 6.70 -3.78 9.88
N THR A 131 6.75 -2.48 9.63
CA THR A 131 5.88 -1.77 8.68
C THR A 131 5.98 -2.37 7.28
N PHE A 132 4.86 -2.90 6.77
CA PHE A 132 4.77 -3.55 5.48
C PHE A 132 3.42 -3.27 4.83
N ARG A 133 3.41 -3.00 3.51
CA ARG A 133 2.28 -2.43 2.74
C ARG A 133 1.70 -1.12 3.28
N GLY A 134 2.44 -0.40 4.12
CA GLY A 134 1.99 0.84 4.77
C GLY A 134 1.18 0.64 6.06
N TYR A 135 0.89 -0.61 6.45
CA TYR A 135 0.40 -0.92 7.79
C TYR A 135 1.59 -1.05 8.75
N ARG A 136 1.50 -0.49 9.96
CA ARG A 136 2.55 -0.65 10.99
C ARG A 136 2.66 -2.12 11.40
N GLY A 137 3.88 -2.60 11.64
CA GLY A 137 4.11 -3.93 12.19
C GLY A 137 3.80 -3.98 13.69
N ILE A 138 3.98 -5.16 14.26
CA ILE A 138 3.86 -5.39 15.71
C ILE A 138 4.99 -4.65 16.44
N SER A 139 6.19 -4.59 15.84
CA SER A 139 7.35 -3.82 16.32
C SER A 139 6.96 -2.37 16.60
N GLU A 140 6.53 -1.62 15.60
CA GLU A 140 6.20 -0.20 15.78
C GLU A 140 4.90 0.01 16.56
N GLN A 141 4.02 -0.98 16.68
CA GLN A 141 2.81 -0.87 17.50
C GLN A 141 3.06 -1.18 18.99
N THR A 142 4.19 -1.81 19.34
CA THR A 142 4.54 -2.18 20.72
C THR A 142 5.85 -1.55 21.21
N ASP A 143 6.43 -0.65 20.41
CA ASP A 143 7.76 -0.04 20.59
C ASP A 143 8.88 -1.08 20.82
N ALA A 144 8.72 -2.26 20.21
CA ALA A 144 9.58 -3.42 20.41
C ALA A 144 10.56 -3.61 19.25
N LEU A 145 11.79 -3.98 19.61
CA LEU A 145 12.88 -4.26 18.65
C LEU A 145 12.60 -5.52 17.82
N SER A 146 12.94 -5.46 16.54
CA SER A 146 12.63 -6.48 15.54
C SER A 146 13.87 -7.18 14.98
N ILE A 147 13.77 -8.50 14.78
CA ILE A 147 14.85 -9.32 14.23
C ILE A 147 14.28 -10.21 13.13
N ARG A 148 14.74 -10.01 11.89
CA ARG A 148 14.39 -10.88 10.76
C ARG A 148 15.36 -12.06 10.70
N ILE A 149 14.82 -13.27 10.65
CA ILE A 149 15.59 -14.51 10.64
C ILE A 149 15.52 -15.13 9.24
N ASP A 150 16.68 -15.38 8.62
CA ASP A 150 16.82 -16.06 7.34
C ASP A 150 17.44 -17.45 7.50
N ASP A 151 16.82 -18.48 6.91
CA ASP A 151 17.43 -19.81 6.74
C ASP A 151 18.47 -19.78 5.61
N VAL A 152 19.72 -20.18 5.91
CA VAL A 152 20.81 -20.28 4.94
C VAL A 152 21.49 -21.64 4.96
N ALA A 153 22.13 -22.05 3.86
CA ALA A 153 22.81 -23.35 3.81
C ALA A 153 24.02 -23.38 4.77
N PRO A 154 24.44 -24.58 5.23
CA PRO A 154 25.60 -24.72 6.11
C PRO A 154 26.86 -24.09 5.49
N GLY A 155 27.62 -23.35 6.30
CA GLY A 155 28.78 -22.57 5.87
C GLY A 155 28.48 -21.25 5.13
N GLN A 156 27.21 -20.85 4.96
CA GLN A 156 26.85 -19.60 4.26
C GLN A 156 26.40 -18.45 5.19
N ALA A 157 26.31 -18.66 6.51
CA ALA A 157 25.86 -17.61 7.43
C ALA A 157 26.87 -16.45 7.55
N GLN A 158 26.33 -15.25 7.45
CA GLN A 158 26.99 -13.97 7.68
C GLN A 158 26.78 -13.53 9.14
N PRO A 159 27.67 -12.71 9.72
CA PRO A 159 27.48 -12.14 11.05
C PRO A 159 26.17 -11.35 11.18
N ILE A 160 25.63 -11.31 12.39
CA ILE A 160 24.45 -10.48 12.73
C ILE A 160 24.79 -9.01 12.45
N ASN A 161 23.89 -8.33 11.75
CA ASN A 161 24.06 -6.92 11.35
C ASN A 161 22.69 -6.25 11.21
N SER A 162 22.67 -4.94 10.93
CA SER A 162 21.43 -4.25 10.55
C SER A 162 20.80 -4.90 9.31
N ASP A 163 19.46 -4.95 9.25
CA ASP A 163 18.80 -5.63 8.16
C ASP A 163 18.86 -4.82 6.85
N PRO A 164 19.45 -5.35 5.75
CA PRO A 164 19.35 -4.74 4.42
C PRO A 164 17.92 -4.76 3.86
N GLY A 165 17.01 -5.53 4.47
CA GLY A 165 15.66 -5.78 4.00
C GLY A 165 15.58 -7.00 3.06
N LEU A 166 14.47 -7.72 3.16
CA LEU A 166 14.10 -8.81 2.25
C LEU A 166 13.32 -8.24 1.06
N ALA A 167 13.84 -8.41 -0.15
CA ALA A 167 13.12 -8.09 -1.37
C ALA A 167 11.97 -9.09 -1.59
N VAL A 168 10.74 -8.59 -1.54
CA VAL A 168 9.52 -9.36 -1.79
C VAL A 168 8.66 -8.72 -2.88
N GLU A 169 7.86 -9.54 -3.53
CA GLU A 169 6.93 -9.15 -4.59
C GLU A 169 5.51 -9.60 -4.22
N HIS A 170 4.52 -8.71 -4.36
CA HIS A 170 3.11 -9.02 -4.08
C HIS A 170 2.17 -8.14 -4.91
N ALA A 171 0.98 -8.63 -5.29
CA ALA A 171 0.04 -7.84 -6.09
C ALA A 171 -0.53 -6.62 -5.34
N ASP A 172 -1.00 -5.61 -6.09
CA ASP A 172 -1.58 -4.35 -5.59
C ASP A 172 -3.06 -4.50 -5.15
N TYR A 173 -3.29 -5.37 -4.18
CA TYR A 173 -4.54 -5.46 -3.42
C TYR A 173 -4.24 -5.96 -1.99
N PRO A 174 -5.09 -5.65 -0.99
CA PRO A 174 -4.89 -6.14 0.38
C PRO A 174 -4.79 -7.66 0.41
N ASP A 175 -3.80 -8.18 1.13
CA ASP A 175 -3.62 -9.63 1.37
C ASP A 175 -3.38 -10.48 0.12
N SER A 176 -2.86 -9.86 -0.94
CA SER A 176 -2.17 -10.59 -1.99
C SER A 176 -1.11 -11.54 -1.38
N PRO A 177 -0.91 -12.76 -1.91
CA PRO A 177 0.18 -13.60 -1.46
C PRO A 177 1.53 -12.92 -1.67
N VAL A 178 2.40 -12.95 -0.65
CA VAL A 178 3.76 -12.42 -0.73
C VAL A 178 4.71 -13.50 -1.22
N PHE A 179 5.54 -13.17 -2.20
CA PHE A 179 6.58 -14.03 -2.73
C PHE A 179 7.97 -13.38 -2.54
N TYR A 180 8.99 -14.21 -2.44
CA TYR A 180 10.38 -13.75 -2.56
C TYR A 180 10.62 -13.34 -4.01
N VAL A 181 11.24 -12.17 -4.25
CA VAL A 181 11.60 -11.73 -5.61
C VAL A 181 12.44 -12.81 -6.29
N SER A 182 11.91 -13.38 -7.36
CA SER A 182 12.60 -14.39 -8.15
C SER A 182 13.37 -13.78 -9.34
N ASP A 183 14.24 -14.56 -9.99
CA ASP A 183 14.92 -14.13 -11.23
C ASP A 183 13.98 -13.97 -12.45
N GLY A 184 12.67 -14.24 -12.29
CA GLY A 184 11.62 -13.89 -13.25
C GLY A 184 10.68 -12.83 -12.67
N MET A 185 10.34 -11.79 -13.45
CA MET A 185 9.59 -10.63 -12.96
C MET A 185 8.07 -10.83 -13.06
N ASP A 186 7.34 -10.77 -11.94
CA ASP A 186 5.90 -10.53 -12.00
C ASP A 186 5.60 -9.02 -11.96
N PHE A 187 5.27 -8.43 -13.11
CA PHE A 187 5.07 -6.98 -13.26
C PHE A 187 3.76 -6.46 -12.64
N ASP A 188 2.86 -7.34 -12.17
CA ASP A 188 1.69 -6.94 -11.36
C ASP A 188 2.06 -6.89 -9.87
N SER A 189 3.26 -7.34 -9.50
CA SER A 189 3.76 -7.29 -8.13
C SER A 189 4.38 -5.94 -7.79
N VAL A 190 3.78 -5.26 -6.82
CA VAL A 190 4.44 -4.25 -6.00
C VAL A 190 5.69 -4.89 -5.39
N HIS A 191 6.84 -4.29 -5.65
CA HIS A 191 8.11 -4.68 -5.05
C HIS A 191 8.28 -3.91 -3.73
N ALA A 192 8.52 -4.64 -2.65
CA ALA A 192 8.63 -4.09 -1.30
C ALA A 192 9.81 -4.70 -0.54
N LEU A 193 10.24 -4.03 0.53
CA LEU A 193 11.26 -4.53 1.45
C LEU A 193 10.61 -4.84 2.81
N ILE A 194 10.64 -6.11 3.22
CA ILE A 194 10.36 -6.48 4.61
C ILE A 194 11.65 -6.34 5.39
N LYS A 195 11.72 -5.37 6.30
CA LYS A 195 12.95 -5.01 7.01
C LYS A 195 12.71 -5.01 8.52
N GLY A 196 13.58 -5.67 9.29
CA GLY A 196 13.68 -5.49 10.75
C GLY A 196 14.81 -4.53 11.14
N ASP A 197 15.08 -4.41 12.43
CA ASP A 197 16.23 -3.65 12.93
C ASP A 197 17.52 -4.42 12.65
N TRP A 198 17.54 -5.72 12.99
CA TRP A 198 18.65 -6.64 12.71
C TRP A 198 18.22 -7.84 11.86
N ARG A 199 19.22 -8.41 11.18
CA ARG A 199 19.13 -9.67 10.44
C ARG A 199 20.01 -10.74 11.08
N VAL A 200 19.44 -11.92 11.30
CA VAL A 200 20.14 -13.12 11.76
C VAL A 200 20.05 -14.20 10.68
N GLN A 201 21.13 -14.90 10.41
CA GLN A 201 21.16 -16.03 9.48
C GLN A 201 21.36 -17.34 10.23
N MET A 202 20.36 -18.23 10.18
CA MET A 202 20.40 -19.55 10.80
C MET A 202 20.86 -20.58 9.77
N GLN A 203 21.91 -21.35 10.10
CA GLN A 203 22.38 -22.42 9.21
C GLN A 203 21.46 -23.64 9.31
N THR A 204 20.90 -24.08 8.19
CA THR A 204 20.09 -25.31 8.13
C THR A 204 20.37 -26.12 6.85
N PRO A 205 20.44 -27.47 6.94
CA PRO A 205 20.61 -28.34 5.78
C PRO A 205 19.50 -28.18 4.74
N TRP A 206 18.29 -27.80 5.16
CA TRP A 206 17.11 -27.64 4.30
C TRP A 206 16.87 -26.19 3.83
N ALA A 207 17.82 -25.26 3.99
CA ALA A 207 17.73 -23.95 3.35
C ALA A 207 17.53 -24.06 1.83
N TYR A 208 16.77 -23.12 1.25
CA TYR A 208 16.61 -23.01 -0.19
C TYR A 208 17.96 -22.76 -0.87
N ARG A 209 18.20 -23.43 -2.00
CA ARG A 209 19.40 -23.25 -2.83
C ARG A 209 18.99 -22.95 -4.25
N THR A 210 19.66 -22.00 -4.89
CA THR A 210 19.36 -21.62 -6.28
C THR A 210 19.66 -22.78 -7.24
N PRO A 211 19.06 -22.81 -8.45
CA PRO A 211 19.39 -23.83 -9.46
C PRO A 211 20.88 -23.91 -9.81
N GLN A 212 21.64 -22.83 -9.66
CA GLN A 212 23.11 -22.83 -9.83
C GLN A 212 23.82 -23.49 -8.64
N GLN A 213 23.46 -23.14 -7.40
CA GLN A 213 24.01 -23.77 -6.20
C GLN A 213 23.71 -25.28 -6.16
N LEU A 214 22.49 -25.69 -6.53
CA LEU A 214 22.09 -27.10 -6.62
C LEU A 214 22.90 -27.88 -7.67
N ARG A 215 23.21 -27.28 -8.82
CA ARG A 215 24.08 -27.89 -9.85
C ARG A 215 25.53 -28.02 -9.39
N ALA A 216 26.02 -27.10 -8.56
CA ALA A 216 27.36 -27.19 -7.96
C ALA A 216 27.42 -28.20 -6.81
N LEU A 217 26.32 -28.36 -6.06
CA LEU A 217 26.21 -29.32 -4.95
C LEU A 217 25.99 -30.76 -5.41
N LEU A 218 25.26 -30.96 -6.52
CA LEU A 218 24.94 -32.27 -7.10
C LEU A 218 25.55 -32.43 -8.51
N PRO A 219 26.89 -32.46 -8.65
CA PRO A 219 27.56 -32.53 -9.96
C PRO A 219 27.33 -33.84 -10.73
N GLU A 220 27.16 -34.98 -10.03
CA GLU A 220 27.11 -36.31 -10.63
C GLU A 220 25.75 -37.01 -10.40
N PRO A 221 25.26 -37.81 -11.36
CA PRO A 221 24.05 -38.62 -11.19
C PRO A 221 24.06 -39.49 -9.91
N GLY A 222 22.91 -39.62 -9.27
CA GLY A 222 22.75 -40.36 -8.01
C GLY A 222 23.03 -39.53 -6.74
N MET A 223 23.51 -38.29 -6.86
CA MET A 223 23.60 -37.36 -5.73
C MET A 223 22.23 -36.74 -5.39
N PHE A 224 21.96 -36.50 -4.10
CA PHE A 224 20.75 -35.81 -3.63
C PHE A 224 21.00 -34.86 -2.44
N THR A 225 20.10 -33.89 -2.27
CA THR A 225 19.97 -33.01 -1.10
C THR A 225 18.49 -32.87 -0.73
N PHE A 226 18.18 -32.46 0.49
CA PHE A 226 16.87 -31.89 0.81
C PHE A 226 16.94 -30.36 0.75
N GLN A 227 15.85 -29.71 0.37
CA GLN A 227 15.66 -28.27 0.55
C GLN A 227 14.19 -27.92 0.77
N ARG A 228 13.93 -26.81 1.45
CA ARG A 228 12.63 -26.16 1.51
C ARG A 228 12.44 -25.30 0.25
N TYR A 229 11.23 -25.32 -0.30
CA TYR A 229 10.79 -24.39 -1.33
C TYR A 229 9.33 -24.02 -1.06
N ARG A 230 9.07 -22.73 -0.82
CA ARG A 230 7.79 -22.23 -0.29
C ARG A 230 7.45 -22.96 1.02
N SER A 231 6.26 -23.56 1.13
CA SER A 231 5.81 -24.34 2.30
C SER A 231 6.09 -25.84 2.22
N SER A 232 6.87 -26.29 1.22
CA SER A 232 7.15 -27.71 0.95
C SER A 232 8.61 -28.05 1.19
N VAL A 233 8.90 -29.27 1.67
CA VAL A 233 10.24 -29.85 1.62
C VAL A 233 10.35 -30.76 0.39
N LEU A 234 11.44 -30.61 -0.35
CA LEU A 234 11.76 -31.34 -1.58
C LEU A 234 12.94 -32.27 -1.37
N VAL A 235 12.88 -33.48 -1.92
CA VAL A 235 14.08 -34.23 -2.30
C VAL A 235 14.53 -33.71 -3.66
N VAL A 236 15.70 -33.09 -3.74
CA VAL A 236 16.30 -32.63 -5.00
C VAL A 236 17.48 -33.53 -5.35
N TYR A 237 17.52 -34.03 -6.57
CA TYR A 237 18.48 -35.06 -6.98
C TYR A 237 18.99 -34.88 -8.41
N ARG A 238 20.14 -35.50 -8.68
CA ARG A 238 20.72 -35.59 -10.01
C ARG A 238 20.30 -36.91 -10.66
N ASN A 239 19.48 -36.85 -11.70
CA ASN A 239 18.95 -38.02 -12.38
C ASN A 239 19.98 -38.65 -13.36
N ALA A 240 19.69 -39.87 -13.83
CA ALA A 240 20.58 -40.64 -14.71
C ALA A 240 20.90 -39.94 -16.04
N ASN A 241 20.04 -39.03 -16.51
CA ASN A 241 20.25 -38.23 -17.72
C ASN A 241 21.08 -36.96 -17.45
N ASN A 242 21.74 -36.87 -16.30
CA ASN A 242 22.48 -35.70 -15.81
C ASN A 242 21.62 -34.42 -15.66
N GLY A 243 20.29 -34.59 -15.54
CA GLY A 243 19.35 -33.52 -15.25
C GLY A 243 19.14 -33.32 -13.75
N MET A 244 18.80 -32.11 -13.34
CA MET A 244 18.19 -31.87 -12.03
C MET A 244 16.75 -32.36 -12.06
N ALA A 245 16.30 -32.99 -10.98
CA ALA A 245 14.90 -33.33 -10.74
C ALA A 245 14.60 -33.20 -9.25
N ASP A 246 13.32 -33.12 -8.90
CA ASP A 246 12.87 -33.02 -7.52
C ASP A 246 11.57 -33.82 -7.29
N SER A 247 11.23 -34.01 -6.02
CA SER A 247 9.97 -34.62 -5.58
C SER A 247 9.55 -34.03 -4.24
N VAL A 248 8.28 -33.63 -4.14
CA VAL A 248 7.68 -33.10 -2.91
C VAL A 248 7.53 -34.22 -1.88
N ILE A 249 7.93 -33.96 -0.63
CA ILE A 249 7.67 -34.86 0.48
C ILE A 249 6.32 -34.49 1.09
N ARG A 250 5.38 -35.43 1.16
CA ARG A 250 4.05 -35.25 1.77
C ARG A 250 3.87 -36.15 2.98
N SER A 251 3.18 -35.67 4.00
CA SER A 251 2.64 -36.53 5.05
C SER A 251 1.34 -37.20 4.57
N THR A 252 1.21 -38.49 4.88
CA THR A 252 -0.04 -39.25 4.75
C THR A 252 -0.98 -38.94 5.92
N PRO A 253 -2.28 -39.28 5.84
CA PRO A 253 -3.20 -39.11 6.98
C PRO A 253 -2.80 -39.85 8.27
N GLY A 254 -1.90 -40.83 8.18
CA GLY A 254 -1.33 -41.55 9.33
C GLY A 254 0.00 -40.99 9.83
N GLY A 255 0.39 -39.77 9.46
CA GLY A 255 1.63 -39.11 9.91
C GLY A 255 2.90 -39.55 9.16
N ARG A 256 2.93 -40.76 8.58
CA ARG A 256 4.04 -41.27 7.76
C ARG A 256 4.26 -40.41 6.52
N LEU A 257 5.50 -40.23 6.10
CA LEU A 257 5.90 -39.45 4.92
C LEU A 257 6.00 -40.32 3.66
N ASN A 258 5.74 -39.73 2.49
CA ASN A 258 5.95 -40.35 1.17
C ASN A 258 6.38 -39.30 0.14
N LEU A 259 6.92 -39.74 -0.99
CA LEU A 259 7.27 -38.90 -2.14
C LEU A 259 6.09 -38.76 -3.10
N ASP A 260 5.79 -37.53 -3.52
CA ASP A 260 4.69 -37.18 -4.44
C ASP A 260 4.94 -37.70 -5.86
N THR A 261 6.18 -37.58 -6.33
CA THR A 261 6.67 -38.19 -7.56
C THR A 261 7.66 -39.32 -7.23
N PRO A 262 7.37 -40.58 -7.61
CA PRO A 262 8.32 -41.67 -7.48
C PRO A 262 9.60 -41.41 -8.28
N LEU A 263 10.76 -41.68 -7.67
CA LEU A 263 12.08 -41.42 -8.25
C LEU A 263 12.43 -42.51 -9.28
N ARG A 264 11.76 -42.47 -10.44
CA ARG A 264 11.81 -43.50 -11.49
C ARG A 264 13.17 -43.56 -12.21
N PRO A 265 13.59 -44.74 -12.71
CA PRO A 265 12.83 -46.01 -12.75
C PRO A 265 13.01 -46.90 -11.51
N ALA A 266 13.96 -46.60 -10.61
CA ALA A 266 14.37 -47.55 -9.57
C ALA A 266 13.52 -47.55 -8.29
N TYR A 267 12.73 -46.49 -8.05
CA TYR A 267 12.13 -46.23 -6.74
C TYR A 267 10.64 -45.89 -6.86
N GLU A 268 9.78 -46.92 -6.93
CA GLU A 268 8.35 -46.77 -7.24
C GLU A 268 7.47 -46.31 -6.06
N SER A 269 7.86 -46.58 -4.81
CA SER A 269 7.23 -46.02 -3.60
C SER A 269 8.20 -46.06 -2.40
N MET A 270 8.11 -45.08 -1.51
CA MET A 270 8.94 -44.98 -0.29
C MET A 270 8.16 -44.30 0.84
N THR A 271 7.44 -45.10 1.64
CA THR A 271 6.70 -44.61 2.82
C THR A 271 7.51 -44.87 4.10
N VAL A 272 7.90 -43.80 4.79
CA VAL A 272 8.81 -43.76 5.95
C VAL A 272 8.24 -42.90 7.08
N ASP A 273 8.75 -43.00 8.31
CA ASP A 273 8.20 -42.31 9.48
C ASP A 273 8.76 -40.89 9.67
N ASN A 274 9.95 -40.60 9.15
CA ASN A 274 10.62 -39.30 9.26
C ASN A 274 11.65 -39.05 8.14
N LEU A 275 12.17 -37.82 8.00
CA LEU A 275 13.12 -37.48 6.92
C LEU A 275 14.51 -38.10 7.09
N GLU A 276 14.93 -38.49 8.30
CA GLU A 276 16.21 -39.20 8.47
C GLU A 276 16.08 -40.65 7.96
N GLU A 277 14.96 -41.34 8.24
CA GLU A 277 14.66 -42.63 7.61
C GLU A 277 14.56 -42.50 6.08
N LEU A 278 13.95 -41.43 5.55
CA LEU A 278 13.94 -41.15 4.11
C LEU A 278 15.36 -41.05 3.55
N LYS A 279 16.25 -40.29 4.21
CA LYS A 279 17.66 -40.14 3.85
C LYS A 279 18.40 -41.47 3.91
N GLN A 280 18.26 -42.25 4.98
CA GLN A 280 18.90 -43.57 5.12
C GLN A 280 18.37 -44.56 4.08
N ALA A 281 17.08 -44.53 3.74
CA ALA A 281 16.51 -45.37 2.70
C ALA A 281 17.01 -45.01 1.29
N LEU A 282 17.23 -43.71 1.00
CA LEU A 282 17.87 -43.27 -0.25
C LEU A 282 19.36 -43.66 -0.31
N VAL A 283 20.09 -43.56 0.82
CA VAL A 283 21.49 -44.01 0.96
C VAL A 283 21.61 -45.53 0.74
N ALA A 284 20.78 -46.33 1.41
CA ALA A 284 20.73 -47.78 1.25
C ALA A 284 20.32 -48.22 -0.17
N LYS A 285 19.68 -47.32 -0.93
CA LYS A 285 19.33 -47.48 -2.35
C LYS A 285 20.42 -47.00 -3.32
N GLY A 286 21.59 -46.59 -2.82
CA GLY A 286 22.77 -46.20 -3.59
C GLY A 286 22.87 -44.71 -3.94
N MET A 287 22.04 -43.84 -3.35
CA MET A 287 22.12 -42.39 -3.59
C MET A 287 23.07 -41.71 -2.61
N LYS A 288 23.86 -40.74 -3.08
CA LYS A 288 24.85 -40.02 -2.27
C LYS A 288 24.27 -38.72 -1.69
N PRO A 289 24.21 -38.55 -0.35
CA PRO A 289 23.70 -37.33 0.26
C PRO A 289 24.76 -36.23 0.19
N MET A 290 24.34 -35.01 -0.13
CA MET A 290 25.19 -33.83 -0.28
C MET A 290 24.54 -32.63 0.41
N GLY A 291 25.32 -31.77 1.06
CA GLY A 291 24.84 -30.49 1.60
C GLY A 291 24.27 -30.51 3.02
N TRP A 292 24.31 -31.66 3.69
CA TRP A 292 24.24 -31.74 5.16
C TRP A 292 25.60 -31.37 5.76
N PRO A 293 25.64 -30.82 7.00
CA PRO A 293 26.85 -30.77 7.78
C PRO A 293 27.32 -32.21 8.07
N VAL A 294 28.64 -32.41 8.04
CA VAL A 294 29.26 -33.53 8.74
C VAL A 294 29.24 -33.16 10.21
N GLU A 295 28.81 -34.10 11.07
CA GLU A 295 28.72 -33.94 12.53
C GLU A 295 27.76 -32.81 13.01
N LEU A 296 26.52 -33.20 13.33
CA LEU A 296 25.60 -32.40 14.15
C LEU A 296 24.87 -33.29 15.19
N ALA A 297 25.55 -34.33 15.67
CA ALA A 297 24.97 -35.41 16.48
C ALA A 297 25.68 -35.62 17.84
N SER A 298 26.64 -34.75 18.19
CA SER A 298 27.58 -34.98 19.31
C SER A 298 28.00 -33.73 20.10
N GLU A 299 27.51 -32.53 19.77
CA GLU A 299 27.84 -31.29 20.50
C GLU A 299 26.58 -30.56 21.00
N LEU A 300 26.05 -31.02 22.14
CA LEU A 300 25.08 -30.29 22.96
C LEU A 300 25.43 -30.25 24.47
N ASP A 301 26.55 -30.87 24.86
CA ASP A 301 27.09 -30.84 26.24
C ASP A 301 28.54 -30.29 26.24
N SER A 302 28.69 -29.00 25.92
CA SER A 302 29.87 -28.19 26.25
C SER A 302 29.55 -26.70 26.19
N PRO A 303 30.14 -25.86 27.07
CA PRO A 303 29.91 -24.42 27.06
C PRO A 303 30.58 -23.76 25.84
N LEU A 304 29.85 -22.86 25.18
CA LEU A 304 30.31 -22.10 24.03
C LEU A 304 31.53 -21.23 24.38
N SER A 305 32.72 -21.69 24.02
CA SER A 305 33.94 -20.87 24.03
C SER A 305 33.91 -19.93 22.82
N GLY A 306 33.79 -18.62 23.06
CA GLY A 306 33.73 -17.62 21.99
C GLY A 306 35.05 -17.50 21.22
N THR A 307 34.98 -17.59 19.89
CA THR A 307 36.13 -17.36 18.98
C THR A 307 35.84 -16.20 18.03
N SER A 308 35.77 -14.99 18.59
CA SER A 308 36.08 -13.80 17.80
C SER A 308 37.51 -13.92 17.27
N GLN A 309 37.70 -13.71 15.96
CA GLN A 309 39.06 -13.49 15.45
C GLN A 309 39.51 -12.10 15.94
N PRO A 310 40.65 -11.99 16.64
CA PRO A 310 41.11 -10.70 17.14
C PRO A 310 41.47 -9.78 15.97
N ILE A 311 40.99 -8.54 16.04
CA ILE A 311 41.46 -7.45 15.18
C ILE A 311 42.70 -6.87 15.86
N GLU A 312 43.87 -7.43 15.58
CA GLU A 312 45.13 -6.91 16.12
C GLU A 312 45.39 -5.49 15.58
N ILE A 313 45.59 -4.54 16.49
CA ILE A 313 46.04 -3.19 16.13
C ILE A 313 47.54 -3.28 15.81
N PRO A 314 48.02 -2.75 14.69
CA PRO A 314 49.45 -2.78 14.38
C PRO A 314 50.27 -2.04 15.45
N ASP A 315 51.36 -2.64 15.95
CA ASP A 315 52.16 -2.05 17.05
C ASP A 315 52.66 -0.62 16.74
N HIS A 316 52.86 -0.28 15.47
CA HIS A 316 53.27 1.07 15.04
C HIS A 316 52.17 2.14 15.18
N TRP A 317 50.94 1.78 15.60
CA TRP A 317 49.85 2.73 15.87
C TRP A 317 49.75 3.12 17.35
N GLN A 318 50.54 2.50 18.23
CA GLN A 318 50.64 2.92 19.62
C GLN A 318 51.17 4.36 19.68
N ALA A 319 50.48 5.23 20.42
CA ALA A 319 50.90 6.60 20.62
C ALA A 319 52.14 6.64 21.52
N ASN A 320 53.14 7.44 21.14
CA ASN A 320 54.38 7.66 21.91
C ASN A 320 54.19 8.58 23.14
N GLU A 321 52.95 8.95 23.47
CA GLU A 321 52.59 9.87 24.54
C GLU A 321 52.36 9.12 25.86
N LEU A 322 52.99 9.60 26.93
CA LEU A 322 52.76 9.08 28.29
C LEU A 322 51.44 9.63 28.83
N LEU A 323 50.38 8.82 28.76
CA LEU A 323 49.10 9.09 29.41
C LEU A 323 49.14 8.86 30.93
N GLU A 324 50.19 8.24 31.46
CA GLU A 324 50.38 8.02 32.90
C GLU A 324 50.35 9.35 33.69
N GLY A 325 49.36 9.48 34.57
CA GLY A 325 49.16 10.69 35.39
C GLY A 325 48.23 11.74 34.78
N GLN A 326 47.75 11.55 33.54
CA GLN A 326 46.63 12.32 33.01
C GLN A 326 45.28 11.70 33.42
N THR A 327 44.21 12.49 33.41
CA THR A 327 42.84 12.01 33.66
C THR A 327 41.99 12.17 32.40
N PRO A 328 41.32 11.12 31.90
CA PRO A 328 40.40 11.25 30.77
C PRO A 328 39.14 12.04 31.18
N VAL A 329 38.42 12.57 30.20
CA VAL A 329 37.16 13.30 30.44
C VAL A 329 36.13 12.35 31.05
N SER A 330 35.67 12.70 32.26
CA SER A 330 34.70 11.92 33.05
C SER A 330 33.24 12.40 32.90
N GLU A 331 33.02 13.54 32.25
CA GLU A 331 31.68 14.07 31.98
C GLU A 331 30.92 13.20 30.97
N ALA A 332 29.66 12.92 31.26
CA ALA A 332 28.81 12.09 30.41
C ALA A 332 28.51 12.78 29.07
N GLY A 333 29.00 12.20 27.97
CA GLY A 333 28.86 12.75 26.63
C GLY A 333 29.89 12.20 25.65
N LYS A 334 29.96 12.78 24.45
CA LYS A 334 30.79 12.24 23.35
C LYS A 334 32.31 12.19 23.61
N PHE A 335 32.80 12.79 24.68
CA PHE A 335 34.23 12.76 25.06
C PHE A 335 34.50 11.85 26.28
N GLN A 336 33.49 11.20 26.84
CA GLN A 336 33.65 10.34 28.01
C GLN A 336 34.68 9.23 27.74
N GLY A 337 35.71 9.13 28.59
CA GLY A 337 36.82 8.17 28.43
C GLY A 337 37.93 8.60 27.44
N ILE A 338 37.86 9.80 26.86
CA ILE A 338 38.88 10.36 25.95
C ILE A 338 39.91 11.19 26.74
N TYR A 339 41.19 10.99 26.46
CA TYR A 339 42.28 11.89 26.86
C TYR A 339 42.40 13.02 25.84
N GLN A 340 42.47 14.27 26.32
CA GLN A 340 42.70 15.45 25.49
C GLN A 340 44.17 15.87 25.62
N LEU A 341 44.86 16.02 24.50
CA LEU A 341 46.31 16.22 24.43
C LEU A 341 46.66 17.56 23.77
N ASP A 342 47.75 18.18 24.22
CA ASP A 342 48.35 19.38 23.59
C ASP A 342 49.12 19.07 22.29
N SER A 343 49.18 17.80 21.88
CA SER A 343 49.81 17.33 20.64
C SER A 343 48.78 17.13 19.50
N ASN A 344 49.23 16.62 18.37
CA ASN A 344 48.39 16.38 17.18
C ASN A 344 48.67 14.97 16.66
N PRO A 345 47.72 14.01 16.76
CA PRO A 345 46.31 14.18 17.13
C PRO A 345 46.04 14.56 18.60
N ALA A 346 45.11 15.49 18.81
CA ALA A 346 44.77 16.04 20.13
C ALA A 346 43.85 15.16 21.00
N THR A 347 43.56 13.92 20.58
CA THR A 347 42.66 12.99 21.27
C THR A 347 43.19 11.56 21.25
N ALA A 348 43.20 10.91 22.42
CA ALA A 348 43.69 9.55 22.61
C ALA A 348 42.81 8.74 23.57
N ILE A 349 42.99 7.42 23.57
CA ILE A 349 42.42 6.48 24.53
C ILE A 349 43.51 5.61 25.15
N LEU A 350 43.19 4.98 26.28
CA LEU A 350 43.92 3.83 26.81
C LEU A 350 43.10 2.57 26.50
N LEU A 351 43.74 1.57 25.88
CA LEU A 351 43.17 0.27 25.50
C LEU A 351 44.24 -0.79 25.72
N ASP A 352 43.95 -1.83 26.51
CA ASP A 352 44.91 -2.89 26.89
C ASP A 352 46.25 -2.33 27.41
N ASP A 353 46.18 -1.36 28.33
CA ASP A 353 47.30 -0.58 28.90
C ASP A 353 48.19 0.17 27.86
N ARG A 354 47.76 0.27 26.60
CA ARG A 354 48.45 1.00 25.53
C ARG A 354 47.68 2.27 25.14
N ALA A 355 48.42 3.34 24.90
CA ALA A 355 47.88 4.59 24.39
C ALA A 355 47.67 4.51 22.87
N TYR A 356 46.52 4.99 22.37
CA TYR A 356 46.24 5.09 20.93
C TYR A 356 45.57 6.42 20.58
N TYR A 357 45.98 7.06 19.48
CA TYR A 357 45.29 8.23 18.96
C TYR A 357 43.93 7.85 18.36
N VAL A 358 42.91 8.67 18.63
CA VAL A 358 41.55 8.45 18.12
C VAL A 358 40.95 9.70 17.48
N ARG A 359 40.00 9.48 16.57
CA ARG A 359 39.23 10.51 15.86
C ARG A 359 37.73 10.19 15.94
N TYR A 360 36.90 11.21 16.11
CA TYR A 360 35.44 11.07 16.06
C TYR A 360 34.96 11.16 14.62
N GLU A 361 34.35 10.09 14.11
CA GLU A 361 33.82 9.98 12.76
C GLU A 361 32.29 10.16 12.81
N ALA A 362 31.81 11.28 12.26
CA ALA A 362 30.40 11.68 12.36
C ALA A 362 29.53 11.03 11.27
N ASP A 363 28.47 10.31 11.68
CA ASP A 363 27.48 9.77 10.76
C ASP A 363 26.48 10.87 10.33
N PRO A 364 26.20 11.06 9.02
CA PRO A 364 25.20 12.00 8.52
C PRO A 364 23.77 11.79 9.03
N ASN A 365 23.44 10.59 9.52
CA ASN A 365 22.14 10.22 10.07
C ASN A 365 22.03 10.50 11.59
N GLY A 366 23.13 10.92 12.23
CA GLY A 366 23.20 11.23 13.66
C GLY A 366 23.83 10.11 14.49
N GLY A 367 24.74 10.49 15.41
CA GLY A 367 25.50 9.55 16.24
C GLY A 367 26.78 9.08 15.55
N GLY A 368 27.86 9.86 15.68
CA GLY A 368 29.20 9.44 15.26
C GLY A 368 29.89 8.50 16.25
N THR A 369 30.90 7.77 15.76
CA THR A 369 31.67 6.75 16.50
C THR A 369 33.14 7.19 16.60
N TRP A 370 33.85 6.81 17.68
CA TRP A 370 35.29 7.02 17.76
C TRP A 370 36.04 5.93 16.99
N ALA A 371 37.20 6.25 16.43
CA ALA A 371 38.05 5.27 15.77
C ALA A 371 39.53 5.56 16.01
N ILE A 372 40.32 4.51 16.27
CA ILE A 372 41.78 4.57 16.31
C ILE A 372 42.30 4.90 14.91
N ILE A 373 43.31 5.77 14.85
CA ILE A 373 43.90 6.29 13.61
C ILE A 373 45.40 6.03 13.56
N ASP A 374 45.92 5.87 12.35
CA ASP A 374 47.35 5.80 12.05
C ASP A 374 48.07 7.10 12.49
N PRO A 375 49.07 7.05 13.38
CA PRO A 375 49.86 8.21 13.78
C PRO A 375 50.64 8.88 12.64
N GLU A 376 51.04 8.12 11.61
CA GLU A 376 51.71 8.69 10.43
C GLU A 376 50.72 9.35 9.45
N ASN A 377 49.46 8.88 9.42
CA ASN A 377 48.42 9.37 8.51
C ASN A 377 47.10 9.71 9.23
N PRO A 378 47.07 10.60 10.24
CA PRO A 378 45.92 10.83 11.11
C PRO A 378 44.67 11.40 10.40
N ASN A 379 44.85 11.95 9.19
CA ASN A 379 43.79 12.48 8.33
C ASN A 379 43.34 11.48 7.24
N ALA A 380 43.78 10.21 7.29
CA ALA A 380 43.37 9.19 6.32
C ALA A 380 41.84 8.95 6.35
N PHE A 381 41.24 8.85 5.17
CA PHE A 381 39.80 8.59 4.97
C PHE A 381 39.43 7.10 4.98
N SER A 382 40.44 6.23 5.10
CA SER A 382 40.31 4.78 5.23
C SER A 382 41.47 4.26 6.06
N GLY A 383 41.26 3.17 6.80
CA GLY A 383 42.25 2.58 7.70
C GLY A 383 41.89 2.68 9.18
N SER A 384 41.04 3.63 9.59
CA SER A 384 40.61 3.76 10.99
C SER A 384 39.93 2.50 11.54
N LEU A 385 40.11 2.22 12.84
CA LEU A 385 39.55 1.06 13.54
C LEU A 385 38.53 1.55 14.58
N PRO A 386 37.21 1.37 14.37
CA PRO A 386 36.19 1.96 15.22
C PRO A 386 36.19 1.31 16.61
N VAL A 387 35.97 2.13 17.64
CA VAL A 387 36.01 1.76 19.06
C VAL A 387 34.80 2.34 19.80
N ARG A 388 34.39 1.67 20.86
CA ARG A 388 33.35 2.15 21.79
C ARG A 388 33.79 1.98 23.24
N LEU A 389 33.21 2.77 24.13
CA LEU A 389 33.24 2.49 25.56
C LEU A 389 32.20 1.40 25.87
N ASN A 390 32.54 0.41 26.71
CA ASN A 390 31.63 -0.62 27.19
C ASN A 390 30.83 -0.13 28.44
N ALA A 391 30.05 -1.01 29.07
CA ALA A 391 29.25 -0.63 30.25
C ALA A 391 30.10 -0.55 31.53
N GLU A 392 31.27 -1.15 31.50
CA GLU A 392 32.26 -1.29 32.56
C GLU A 392 33.20 -0.06 32.62
N GLY A 393 33.23 0.74 31.55
CA GLY A 393 34.04 1.97 31.45
C GLY A 393 35.36 1.80 30.69
N GLU A 394 35.55 0.67 30.02
CA GLU A 394 36.75 0.33 29.25
C GLU A 394 36.48 0.51 27.74
N TRP A 395 37.52 0.69 26.94
CA TRP A 395 37.41 0.76 25.48
C TRP A 395 37.46 -0.64 24.86
N GLU A 396 36.71 -0.86 23.78
CA GLU A 396 36.79 -2.07 22.94
C GLU A 396 36.73 -1.75 21.44
N LEU A 397 37.33 -2.61 20.63
CA LEU A 397 37.27 -2.57 19.17
C LEU A 397 35.91 -3.06 18.64
N THR A 398 35.40 -2.40 17.61
CA THR A 398 34.13 -2.76 16.96
C THR A 398 34.34 -3.15 15.48
N PRO A 399 33.49 -4.01 14.89
CA PRO A 399 33.60 -4.35 13.46
C PRO A 399 33.24 -3.16 12.56
N ARG A 400 34.02 -2.93 11.49
CA ARG A 400 33.74 -1.85 10.53
C ARG A 400 32.39 -2.05 9.81
N ALA A 401 31.49 -1.07 9.95
CA ALA A 401 30.37 -0.89 9.02
C ALA A 401 30.89 -0.50 7.62
N GLY A 402 30.53 -1.27 6.59
CA GLY A 402 31.04 -1.07 5.23
C GLY A 402 30.21 -0.09 4.40
N LEU A 403 30.79 1.06 4.05
CA LEU A 403 30.17 2.01 3.10
C LEU A 403 29.92 1.37 1.72
N ARG A 404 28.72 1.55 1.17
CA ARG A 404 28.34 1.16 -0.20
C ARG A 404 27.74 2.34 -0.98
N GLY A 405 28.61 3.21 -1.50
CA GLY A 405 28.26 4.18 -2.53
C GLY A 405 28.39 3.58 -3.94
N GLY A 406 27.57 4.03 -4.89
CA GLY A 406 27.54 3.51 -6.26
C GLY A 406 28.69 4.00 -7.15
N GLY A 407 28.95 3.28 -8.26
CA GLY A 407 29.97 3.65 -9.23
C GLY A 407 29.86 2.94 -10.58
N ASN A 408 29.28 3.62 -11.57
CA ASN A 408 29.28 3.17 -12.97
C ASN A 408 30.70 3.08 -13.55
N ARG A 409 30.96 2.12 -14.45
CA ARG A 409 32.20 2.03 -15.23
C ARG A 409 31.96 1.66 -16.69
N HIS A 410 31.92 2.66 -17.58
CA HIS A 410 32.29 2.53 -18.99
C HIS A 410 33.29 3.65 -19.33
N PRO A 411 34.43 3.37 -20.00
CA PRO A 411 35.50 4.36 -20.19
C PRO A 411 35.56 4.99 -21.60
N GLY A 412 36.09 6.22 -21.69
CA GLY A 412 36.71 6.74 -22.92
C GLY A 412 36.33 8.17 -23.31
N GLY A 413 37.32 8.94 -23.80
CA GLY A 413 37.10 10.20 -24.53
C GLY A 413 37.31 11.50 -23.75
N SER A 414 38.57 11.90 -23.51
CA SER A 414 38.90 13.23 -22.97
C SER A 414 39.33 14.20 -24.08
N ARG A 415 38.65 15.36 -24.19
CA ARG A 415 39.28 16.60 -24.70
C ARG A 415 38.53 17.87 -24.25
N VAL A 416 39.32 18.84 -23.79
CA VAL A 416 39.03 20.25 -23.42
C VAL A 416 40.23 21.07 -23.98
N PRO A 417 40.39 22.40 -23.83
CA PRO A 417 39.54 23.51 -23.31
C PRO A 417 39.39 24.62 -24.41
N PRO A 418 39.21 25.96 -24.17
CA PRO A 418 39.05 26.73 -22.93
C PRO A 418 37.95 27.83 -22.89
N SER A 419 37.96 28.53 -21.75
CA SER A 419 37.24 29.75 -21.33
C SER A 419 37.40 30.96 -22.29
N THR A 420 36.77 32.13 -22.13
CA THR A 420 36.27 32.91 -20.95
C THR A 420 35.24 33.97 -21.48
N SER A 421 34.56 34.90 -20.77
CA SER A 421 34.55 35.44 -19.40
C SER A 421 33.22 36.17 -19.07
N ALA A 422 33.03 36.60 -17.80
CA ALA A 422 32.06 37.64 -17.37
C ALA A 422 32.63 39.08 -17.65
N PRO A 423 32.01 40.24 -17.28
CA PRO A 423 31.05 40.51 -16.19
C PRO A 423 29.79 41.33 -16.59
N ALA A 424 29.06 41.87 -15.60
CA ALA A 424 27.80 42.60 -15.74
C ALA A 424 27.91 44.14 -15.59
N SER A 425 26.87 44.88 -15.99
CA SER A 425 26.70 46.32 -15.73
C SER A 425 25.22 46.75 -15.68
N THR A 426 24.93 47.77 -14.86
CA THR A 426 23.58 48.28 -14.49
C THR A 426 23.07 49.42 -15.45
N PRO A 427 21.88 50.06 -15.28
CA PRO A 427 20.98 50.30 -16.43
C PRO A 427 20.60 51.78 -16.74
N ALA A 428 19.63 51.92 -17.67
CA ALA A 428 18.77 53.08 -18.00
C ALA A 428 19.35 54.15 -18.97
N PRO A 429 18.51 54.99 -19.62
CA PRO A 429 17.03 55.04 -19.65
C PRO A 429 16.40 54.98 -21.07
N ALA A 430 15.07 55.14 -21.11
CA ALA A 430 14.13 54.98 -22.22
C ALA A 430 14.41 55.71 -23.56
N SER A 431 13.97 55.06 -24.65
CA SER A 431 13.50 55.66 -25.91
C SER A 431 12.14 55.04 -26.27
N ALA A 432 11.16 55.84 -26.70
CA ALA A 432 9.82 55.34 -27.03
C ALA A 432 9.64 55.11 -28.54
N SER A 433 9.07 53.96 -28.90
CA SER A 433 8.50 53.71 -30.23
C SER A 433 7.33 52.74 -30.11
N ALA A 434 6.11 53.25 -30.17
CA ALA A 434 4.89 52.44 -30.05
C ALA A 434 4.62 51.66 -31.35
N SER A 435 4.87 50.36 -31.33
CA SER A 435 4.20 49.39 -32.21
C SER A 435 3.09 48.71 -31.41
N ALA A 436 1.89 48.61 -32.00
CA ALA A 436 0.78 47.95 -31.35
C ALA A 436 1.06 46.44 -31.26
N GLN A 437 1.40 45.95 -30.06
CA GLN A 437 1.33 44.52 -29.79
C GLN A 437 -0.14 44.13 -29.71
N GLU A 438 -0.57 43.25 -30.63
CA GLU A 438 -1.76 42.44 -30.41
C GLU A 438 -1.62 41.71 -29.06
N PRO A 439 -2.71 41.50 -28.31
CA PRO A 439 -2.63 40.82 -27.03
C PRO A 439 -2.11 39.41 -27.25
N THR A 440 -0.86 39.18 -26.84
CA THR A 440 -0.22 37.86 -26.87
C THR A 440 -1.08 36.89 -26.06
N GLN A 441 -1.83 36.04 -26.76
CA GLN A 441 -2.70 35.05 -26.13
C GLN A 441 -1.87 34.22 -25.14
N ALA A 442 -2.28 34.21 -23.87
CA ALA A 442 -1.62 33.41 -22.86
C ALA A 442 -1.60 31.95 -23.33
N ILE A 443 -0.41 31.37 -23.43
CA ILE A 443 -0.24 29.99 -23.92
C ILE A 443 -0.76 29.05 -22.84
N LEU A 444 -2.07 28.75 -22.89
CA LEU A 444 -2.72 27.81 -21.97
C LEU A 444 -1.95 26.49 -21.95
N ARG A 445 -1.56 26.06 -20.75
CA ARG A 445 -0.83 24.83 -20.47
C ARG A 445 -1.75 23.88 -19.71
N ARG A 446 -1.82 22.61 -20.13
CA ARG A 446 -2.46 21.57 -19.31
C ARG A 446 -1.73 21.46 -17.96
N PRO A 447 -2.43 21.43 -16.82
CA PRO A 447 -1.85 20.96 -15.56
C PRO A 447 -1.52 19.47 -15.68
N ALA A 448 -0.23 19.13 -15.64
CA ALA A 448 0.20 17.73 -15.64
C ALA A 448 0.34 17.23 -14.21
N THR A 449 -0.22 16.06 -13.91
CA THR A 449 -0.07 15.39 -12.60
C THR A 449 0.86 14.18 -12.72
N GLN A 450 1.43 13.73 -11.60
CA GLN A 450 2.20 12.48 -11.56
C GLN A 450 1.32 11.22 -11.74
N TYR A 451 0.00 11.38 -11.70
CA TYR A 451 -1.00 10.32 -11.88
C TYR A 451 -1.49 10.21 -13.33
N ASP A 452 -1.09 11.15 -14.20
CA ASP A 452 -1.54 11.20 -15.59
C ASP A 452 -0.96 10.03 -16.40
N ALA A 453 -1.83 9.20 -17.01
CA ALA A 453 -1.37 8.08 -17.81
C ALA A 453 -0.60 8.54 -19.07
N THR A 454 0.54 7.90 -19.34
CA THR A 454 1.40 8.25 -20.49
C THR A 454 0.90 7.64 -21.80
N ASN A 455 1.28 8.24 -22.93
CA ASN A 455 0.96 7.81 -24.29
C ASN A 455 -0.56 7.69 -24.61
N ARG A 456 -1.16 8.85 -24.95
CA ARG A 456 -2.58 9.02 -25.33
C ARG A 456 -3.09 7.96 -26.32
N PHE A 457 -2.28 7.54 -27.31
CA PHE A 457 -2.70 6.57 -28.32
C PHE A 457 -2.89 5.16 -27.74
N SER A 458 -2.01 4.72 -26.84
CA SER A 458 -2.16 3.41 -26.19
C SER A 458 -3.35 3.39 -25.23
N ILE A 459 -3.53 4.43 -24.43
CA ILE A 459 -4.60 4.49 -23.42
C ILE A 459 -6.00 4.78 -24.00
N ARG A 460 -6.10 5.14 -25.29
CA ARG A 460 -7.35 5.55 -25.95
C ARG A 460 -8.52 4.60 -25.76
N LEU A 461 -8.30 3.28 -25.88
CA LEU A 461 -9.37 2.30 -25.70
C LEU A 461 -9.89 2.27 -24.26
N LEU A 462 -8.98 2.24 -23.28
CA LEU A 462 -9.30 2.23 -21.85
C LEU A 462 -10.02 3.52 -21.42
N ALA A 463 -9.56 4.69 -21.89
CA ALA A 463 -10.21 5.97 -21.68
C ALA A 463 -11.63 6.00 -22.25
N MET A 464 -11.81 5.49 -23.48
CA MET A 464 -13.11 5.39 -24.14
C MET A 464 -14.02 4.30 -23.54
N GLY A 465 -13.58 3.54 -22.54
CA GLY A 465 -14.32 2.42 -21.95
C GLY A 465 -14.54 1.24 -22.91
N GLU A 466 -13.71 1.13 -23.96
CA GLU A 466 -13.75 0.02 -24.91
C GLU A 466 -13.09 -1.23 -24.31
N ARG A 467 -13.55 -2.42 -24.71
CA ARG A 467 -12.93 -3.67 -24.31
C ARG A 467 -11.55 -3.80 -24.94
N GLU A 468 -10.54 -4.08 -24.11
CA GLU A 468 -9.20 -4.43 -24.59
C GLU A 468 -9.25 -5.78 -25.32
N THR A 469 -9.11 -5.74 -26.64
CA THR A 469 -9.17 -6.92 -27.54
C THR A 469 -7.81 -7.52 -27.83
N HIS A 470 -6.73 -6.81 -27.47
CA HIS A 470 -5.35 -7.16 -27.77
C HIS A 470 -4.49 -6.90 -26.53
N ILE A 471 -4.08 -7.96 -25.84
CA ILE A 471 -3.19 -7.86 -24.68
C ILE A 471 -1.74 -7.93 -25.18
N LYS A 472 -0.86 -7.08 -24.66
CA LYS A 472 0.53 -7.01 -25.14
C LYS A 472 1.35 -8.14 -24.54
N LEU A 473 2.01 -8.94 -25.39
CA LEU A 473 2.98 -9.94 -24.92
C LEU A 473 4.35 -9.30 -24.72
N VAL A 474 4.80 -9.21 -23.46
CA VAL A 474 6.14 -8.72 -23.08
C VAL A 474 7.06 -9.90 -22.84
N ARG A 475 8.17 -9.98 -23.57
CA ARG A 475 9.20 -11.01 -23.35
C ARG A 475 10.01 -10.65 -22.10
N GLN A 476 10.09 -11.60 -21.19
CA GLN A 476 10.82 -11.52 -19.92
C GLN A 476 12.32 -11.84 -20.07
N PRO A 477 13.18 -11.53 -19.07
CA PRO A 477 14.60 -11.88 -19.08
C PRO A 477 14.85 -13.39 -19.09
N ASP A 478 14.03 -14.16 -18.38
CA ASP A 478 14.06 -15.64 -18.37
C ASP A 478 13.67 -16.27 -19.72
N GLY A 479 13.13 -15.47 -20.63
CA GLY A 479 12.67 -15.87 -21.96
C GLY A 479 11.18 -16.21 -22.06
N SER A 480 10.43 -16.15 -20.95
CA SER A 480 8.97 -16.30 -20.93
C SER A 480 8.25 -15.09 -21.54
N PHE A 481 6.92 -15.16 -21.65
CA PHE A 481 6.08 -14.06 -22.12
C PHE A 481 5.00 -13.74 -21.09
N ARG A 482 4.95 -12.47 -20.66
CA ARG A 482 3.87 -11.91 -19.85
C ARG A 482 2.78 -11.35 -20.75
N ALA A 483 1.51 -11.59 -20.41
CA ALA A 483 0.39 -10.80 -20.91
C ALA A 483 0.25 -9.49 -20.08
N GLU A 484 0.52 -8.35 -20.70
CA GLU A 484 0.48 -7.00 -20.10
C GLU A 484 -0.72 -6.22 -20.65
N SER A 485 -1.65 -5.81 -19.77
CA SER A 485 -2.82 -4.99 -20.13
C SER A 485 -2.48 -3.50 -20.23
N THR A 486 -3.29 -2.73 -20.96
CA THR A 486 -3.18 -1.27 -21.04
C THR A 486 -3.31 -0.62 -19.65
N TYR A 487 -4.13 -1.18 -18.76
CA TYR A 487 -4.24 -0.72 -17.38
C TYR A 487 -2.96 -0.98 -16.57
N ALA A 488 -2.47 -2.23 -16.56
CA ALA A 488 -1.27 -2.59 -15.80
C ALA A 488 -0.06 -1.75 -16.26
N ARG A 489 0.06 -1.55 -17.59
CA ARG A 489 1.17 -0.81 -18.19
C ARG A 489 1.19 0.70 -17.88
N TYR A 490 0.04 1.35 -17.79
CA TYR A 490 -0.04 2.82 -17.82
C TYR A 490 -0.82 3.46 -16.66
N VAL A 491 -1.52 2.69 -15.83
CA VAL A 491 -2.52 3.22 -14.88
C VAL A 491 -2.37 2.62 -13.47
N ALA A 492 -1.95 1.37 -13.33
CA ALA A 492 -1.85 0.69 -12.03
C ALA A 492 -0.96 1.44 -11.02
N ALA A 493 0.33 1.62 -11.32
CA ALA A 493 1.24 2.34 -10.43
C ALA A 493 0.81 3.81 -10.18
N PRO A 494 0.40 4.61 -11.20
CA PRO A 494 -0.23 5.92 -10.98
C PRO A 494 -1.42 5.91 -10.01
N ARG A 495 -2.25 4.86 -10.02
CA ARG A 495 -3.38 4.70 -9.09
C ARG A 495 -2.92 4.35 -7.68
N ALA A 496 -1.93 3.49 -7.51
CA ALA A 496 -1.34 3.20 -6.21
C ALA A 496 -0.79 4.48 -5.55
N THR A 497 -0.04 5.28 -6.30
CA THR A 497 0.48 6.59 -5.83
C THR A 497 -0.66 7.56 -5.49
N LEU A 498 -1.67 7.71 -6.36
CA LEU A 498 -2.83 8.58 -6.11
C LEU A 498 -3.62 8.19 -4.84
N SER A 499 -3.80 6.88 -4.63
CA SER A 499 -4.43 6.30 -3.44
C SER A 499 -3.65 6.63 -2.17
N GLN A 500 -2.32 6.45 -2.20
CA GLN A 500 -1.43 6.76 -1.09
C GLN A 500 -1.42 8.26 -0.77
N ASP A 501 -1.24 9.10 -1.78
CA ASP A 501 -1.13 10.56 -1.62
C ASP A 501 -2.45 11.17 -1.11
N ALA A 502 -3.60 10.69 -1.57
CA ALA A 502 -4.91 11.11 -1.04
C ALA A 502 -5.05 10.78 0.46
N ARG A 503 -4.66 9.57 0.89
CA ARG A 503 -4.64 9.19 2.32
C ARG A 503 -3.67 10.07 3.11
N GLN A 504 -2.48 10.34 2.58
CA GLN A 504 -1.48 11.18 3.23
C GLN A 504 -1.84 12.68 3.21
N PHE A 505 -2.76 13.11 2.33
CA PHE A 505 -3.22 14.49 2.27
C PHE A 505 -4.22 14.82 3.39
N PHE A 506 -5.28 14.03 3.56
CA PHE A 506 -6.31 14.27 4.57
C PHE A 506 -5.86 13.93 6.00
N SER A 507 -4.81 13.13 6.18
CA SER A 507 -4.26 12.77 7.51
C SER A 507 -3.22 13.76 8.07
N ARG A 508 -2.98 14.90 7.40
CA ARG A 508 -1.97 15.88 7.84
C ARG A 508 -2.40 16.60 9.12
N SER A 509 -1.51 16.61 10.12
CA SER A 509 -1.68 17.39 11.34
C SER A 509 -1.91 18.87 11.02
N GLY A 510 -3.02 19.44 11.50
CA GLY A 510 -3.38 20.84 11.24
C GLY A 510 -4.09 21.10 9.91
N PHE A 511 -4.45 20.08 9.11
CA PHE A 511 -5.12 20.24 7.81
C PHE A 511 -6.31 21.21 7.87
N PHE A 512 -7.29 20.97 8.76
CA PHE A 512 -8.47 21.84 8.92
C PHE A 512 -8.13 23.30 9.29
N ALA A 513 -7.02 23.53 10.00
CA ALA A 513 -6.56 24.87 10.36
C ALA A 513 -5.77 25.57 9.23
N SER A 514 -5.43 24.84 8.16
CA SER A 514 -4.80 25.37 6.94
C SER A 514 -5.78 25.70 5.82
N LEU A 515 -7.07 25.37 5.99
CA LEU A 515 -8.12 25.67 5.03
C LEU A 515 -8.39 27.19 4.96
N PRO A 516 -8.76 27.73 3.77
CA PRO A 516 -9.13 29.13 3.65
C PRO A 516 -10.40 29.46 4.47
N PRO A 517 -10.55 30.70 4.98
CA PRO A 517 -11.75 31.14 5.66
C PRO A 517 -13.00 30.96 4.80
N ARG A 518 -14.09 30.47 5.40
CA ARG A 518 -15.36 30.26 4.70
C ARG A 518 -16.00 31.60 4.29
N PRO A 519 -16.50 31.73 3.05
CA PRO A 519 -17.19 32.92 2.60
C PRO A 519 -18.53 33.12 3.35
N GLN A 520 -19.02 34.36 3.39
CA GLN A 520 -20.36 34.64 3.90
C GLN A 520 -21.41 34.17 2.88
N LEU A 521 -22.35 33.33 3.31
CA LEU A 521 -23.35 32.78 2.40
C LEU A 521 -24.36 33.86 1.97
N PRO A 522 -24.74 33.91 0.67
CA PRO A 522 -25.67 34.90 0.17
C PRO A 522 -27.08 34.62 0.69
N VAL A 523 -27.81 35.67 1.10
CA VAL A 523 -29.20 35.52 1.52
C VAL A 523 -30.08 35.15 0.31
N VAL A 524 -30.72 33.98 0.44
CA VAL A 524 -31.67 33.40 -0.51
C VAL A 524 -33.08 33.38 0.07
N THR A 525 -34.07 33.33 -0.83
CA THR A 525 -35.50 33.17 -0.53
C THR A 525 -36.09 32.13 -1.50
N PRO A 526 -37.26 31.55 -1.20
CA PRO A 526 -37.93 30.64 -2.13
C PRO A 526 -38.29 31.24 -3.51
N SER A 527 -38.18 32.57 -3.66
CA SER A 527 -38.37 33.29 -4.93
C SER A 527 -37.05 33.64 -5.64
N THR A 528 -35.89 33.31 -5.06
CA THR A 528 -34.57 33.66 -5.63
C THR A 528 -34.29 32.80 -6.86
N THR A 529 -33.95 33.45 -7.96
CA THR A 529 -33.57 32.80 -9.23
C THR A 529 -32.06 32.57 -9.33
N ALA A 530 -31.64 31.66 -10.21
CA ALA A 530 -30.22 31.44 -10.52
C ALA A 530 -29.51 32.71 -11.01
N ALA A 531 -30.23 33.57 -11.77
CA ALA A 531 -29.71 34.84 -12.27
C ALA A 531 -29.47 35.89 -11.16
N GLU A 532 -30.22 35.82 -10.05
CA GLU A 532 -29.99 36.67 -8.86
C GLU A 532 -28.98 36.04 -7.88
N LEU A 533 -28.89 34.70 -7.86
CA LEU A 533 -27.97 33.98 -6.98
C LEU A 533 -26.51 34.08 -7.45
N LEU A 534 -26.25 33.82 -8.74
CA LEU A 534 -24.87 33.72 -9.25
C LEU A 534 -24.05 35.00 -9.04
N PRO A 535 -24.56 36.23 -9.26
CA PRO A 535 -23.83 37.45 -8.92
C PRO A 535 -23.46 37.54 -7.43
N LYS A 536 -24.40 37.22 -6.53
CA LYS A 536 -24.14 37.22 -5.07
C LYS A 536 -23.07 36.20 -4.66
N ILE A 537 -23.08 35.01 -5.28
CA ILE A 537 -22.07 33.98 -5.03
C ILE A 537 -20.68 34.49 -5.43
N PHE A 538 -20.54 35.08 -6.62
CA PHE A 538 -19.24 35.56 -7.10
C PHE A 538 -18.79 36.90 -6.48
N GLU A 539 -19.71 37.66 -5.87
CA GLU A 539 -19.38 38.76 -4.97
C GLU A 539 -18.81 38.25 -3.62
N ALA A 540 -19.38 37.19 -3.06
CA ALA A 540 -18.97 36.63 -1.77
C ALA A 540 -17.77 35.67 -1.82
N ALA A 541 -17.55 34.98 -2.94
CA ALA A 541 -16.56 33.91 -3.09
C ALA A 541 -15.89 33.90 -4.48
N PRO A 542 -14.64 33.40 -4.60
CA PRO A 542 -13.98 33.23 -5.89
C PRO A 542 -14.57 32.09 -6.74
N GLY A 543 -15.37 31.19 -6.15
CA GLY A 543 -15.88 30.04 -6.89
C GLY A 543 -17.06 29.31 -6.28
N LEU A 544 -17.67 28.48 -7.14
CA LEU A 544 -18.88 27.71 -6.90
C LEU A 544 -18.60 26.22 -7.15
N VAL A 545 -18.91 25.35 -6.20
CA VAL A 545 -18.84 23.89 -6.36
C VAL A 545 -20.25 23.35 -6.54
N ILE A 546 -20.54 22.73 -7.68
CA ILE A 546 -21.82 22.13 -8.02
C ILE A 546 -21.72 20.61 -7.81
N GLY A 547 -22.61 20.07 -7.00
CA GLY A 547 -22.80 18.63 -6.86
C GLY A 547 -23.82 18.08 -7.85
N GLU A 548 -23.46 17.02 -8.57
CA GLU A 548 -24.37 16.22 -9.41
C GLU A 548 -24.47 14.75 -8.97
N SER A 549 -25.39 14.03 -9.60
CA SER A 549 -25.43 12.57 -9.60
C SER A 549 -25.33 12.10 -11.06
N GLN A 550 -24.48 11.11 -11.34
CA GLN A 550 -24.02 10.79 -12.70
C GLN A 550 -25.11 10.47 -13.74
N ASP A 551 -26.31 10.08 -13.29
CA ASP A 551 -27.47 9.74 -14.13
C ASP A 551 -28.39 10.91 -14.46
N ARG A 552 -28.18 12.08 -13.86
CA ARG A 552 -29.05 13.26 -13.95
C ARG A 552 -28.57 14.28 -14.99
N ILE A 553 -29.39 15.30 -15.22
CA ILE A 553 -29.20 16.33 -16.24
C ILE A 553 -29.42 17.75 -15.70
N ALA A 554 -29.92 17.93 -14.48
CA ALA A 554 -30.11 19.24 -13.85
C ALA A 554 -28.82 20.08 -13.75
N SER A 555 -27.67 19.46 -13.48
CA SER A 555 -26.34 20.10 -13.48
C SER A 555 -25.98 20.64 -14.87
N MET A 556 -26.14 19.81 -15.90
CA MET A 556 -25.93 20.18 -17.30
C MET A 556 -26.84 21.33 -17.71
N ARG A 557 -28.13 21.25 -17.35
CA ARG A 557 -29.14 22.27 -17.61
C ARG A 557 -28.80 23.59 -16.92
N PHE A 558 -28.48 23.57 -15.63
CA PHE A 558 -28.09 24.75 -14.86
C PHE A 558 -26.89 25.47 -15.51
N LEU A 559 -25.84 24.71 -15.86
CA LEU A 559 -24.64 25.25 -16.51
C LEU A 559 -24.95 25.83 -17.90
N ILE A 560 -25.72 25.12 -18.74
CA ILE A 560 -26.07 25.58 -20.10
C ILE A 560 -26.95 26.84 -20.06
N GLU A 561 -27.99 26.85 -19.23
CA GLU A 561 -28.94 27.98 -19.13
C GLU A 561 -28.29 29.24 -18.52
N ASN A 562 -27.31 29.08 -17.62
CA ASN A 562 -26.64 30.21 -16.94
C ASN A 562 -25.23 30.55 -17.48
N MET A 563 -24.73 29.87 -18.51
CA MET A 563 -23.37 30.08 -19.04
C MET A 563 -23.03 31.56 -19.36
N PRO A 564 -23.93 32.37 -19.95
CA PRO A 564 -23.67 33.80 -20.18
C PRO A 564 -23.54 34.61 -18.88
N ILE A 565 -24.24 34.20 -17.81
CA ILE A 565 -24.16 34.84 -16.49
C ILE A 565 -22.84 34.49 -15.82
N LEU A 566 -22.36 33.25 -15.94
CA LEU A 566 -21.03 32.84 -15.47
C LEU A 566 -19.92 33.67 -16.15
N ALA A 567 -20.03 33.89 -17.47
CA ALA A 567 -19.08 34.73 -18.21
C ALA A 567 -19.15 36.22 -17.82
N GLN A 568 -20.36 36.76 -17.58
CA GLN A 568 -20.54 38.12 -17.03
C GLN A 568 -19.97 38.25 -15.61
N GLN A 569 -20.01 37.18 -14.81
CA GLN A 569 -19.33 37.09 -13.53
C GLN A 569 -17.84 36.71 -13.66
N GLU A 570 -17.24 36.88 -14.84
CA GLU A 570 -15.83 36.67 -15.12
C GLU A 570 -15.27 35.26 -14.83
N VAL A 571 -16.12 34.23 -14.74
CA VAL A 571 -15.67 32.84 -14.60
C VAL A 571 -14.76 32.46 -15.77
N LYS A 572 -13.54 32.00 -15.47
CA LYS A 572 -12.53 31.65 -16.48
C LYS A 572 -12.44 30.15 -16.74
N THR A 573 -12.63 29.33 -15.70
CA THR A 573 -12.53 27.87 -15.78
C THR A 573 -13.73 27.19 -15.14
N ILE A 574 -14.33 26.23 -15.84
CA ILE A 574 -15.19 25.19 -15.27
C ILE A 574 -14.35 23.91 -15.15
N TYR A 575 -14.10 23.51 -13.90
CA TYR A 575 -13.50 22.23 -13.56
C TYR A 575 -14.58 21.14 -13.61
N PHE A 576 -14.35 20.06 -14.37
CA PHE A 576 -15.40 19.12 -14.76
C PHE A 576 -14.97 17.67 -14.49
N HIS A 577 -15.60 17.05 -13.47
CA HIS A 577 -15.52 15.62 -13.16
C HIS A 577 -15.95 14.75 -14.35
N ARG A 578 -15.50 13.48 -14.38
CA ARG A 578 -15.72 12.50 -15.47
C ARG A 578 -15.02 12.84 -16.79
N LEU A 579 -14.41 14.03 -16.93
CA LEU A 579 -13.47 14.34 -18.01
C LEU A 579 -12.05 14.04 -17.54
N LEU A 580 -11.26 13.43 -18.42
CA LEU A 580 -9.91 12.96 -18.11
C LEU A 580 -8.84 13.99 -18.49
N ASN A 581 -8.07 14.46 -17.51
CA ASN A 581 -6.94 15.37 -17.73
C ASN A 581 -5.86 14.72 -18.61
N ASP A 582 -5.58 13.44 -18.37
CA ASP A 582 -4.59 12.67 -19.12
C ASP A 582 -4.97 12.43 -20.59
N PHE A 583 -6.26 12.20 -20.89
CA PHE A 583 -6.76 11.87 -22.23
C PHE A 583 -7.49 13.00 -22.99
N ASN A 584 -8.29 13.84 -22.33
CA ASN A 584 -9.15 14.85 -22.96
C ASN A 584 -8.57 16.27 -22.99
N GLN A 585 -7.78 16.70 -21.98
CA GLN A 585 -7.52 18.14 -21.78
C GLN A 585 -6.85 18.85 -22.96
N VAL A 586 -5.97 18.16 -23.70
CA VAL A 586 -5.32 18.73 -24.89
C VAL A 586 -6.34 19.07 -25.98
N GLU A 587 -7.38 18.26 -26.15
CA GLU A 587 -8.46 18.51 -27.11
C GLU A 587 -9.49 19.52 -26.57
N LEU A 588 -9.71 19.59 -25.25
CA LEU A 588 -10.51 20.65 -24.61
C LEU A 588 -9.86 22.02 -24.81
N ASP A 589 -8.54 22.13 -24.58
CA ASP A 589 -7.77 23.36 -24.81
C ASP A 589 -7.71 23.73 -26.31
N GLN A 590 -7.67 22.74 -27.21
CA GLN A 590 -7.76 22.97 -28.66
C GLN A 590 -9.16 23.46 -29.08
N PHE A 591 -10.22 22.83 -28.59
CA PHE A 591 -11.60 23.24 -28.88
C PHE A 591 -11.86 24.65 -28.36
N PHE A 592 -11.43 24.96 -27.13
CA PHE A 592 -11.52 26.29 -26.53
C PHE A 592 -10.87 27.37 -27.42
N LYS A 593 -9.64 27.12 -27.90
CA LYS A 593 -8.87 28.05 -28.73
C LYS A 593 -9.40 28.22 -30.17
N THR A 594 -10.09 27.22 -30.72
CA THR A 594 -10.39 27.16 -32.17
C THR A 594 -11.88 27.08 -32.53
N GLY A 595 -12.76 26.74 -31.59
CA GLY A 595 -14.16 26.39 -31.88
C GLY A 595 -14.34 25.10 -32.69
N SER A 596 -13.25 24.41 -33.07
CA SER A 596 -13.29 23.18 -33.87
C SER A 596 -13.19 21.96 -32.95
N MET A 597 -14.28 21.19 -32.87
CA MET A 597 -14.43 20.06 -31.95
C MET A 597 -13.73 18.80 -32.49
N PRO A 598 -12.68 18.28 -31.82
CA PRO A 598 -11.98 17.07 -32.26
C PRO A 598 -12.86 15.81 -32.14
N ASP A 599 -12.66 14.83 -33.03
CA ASP A 599 -13.53 13.65 -33.11
C ASP A 599 -13.45 12.73 -31.88
N ASP A 600 -12.27 12.58 -31.27
CA ASP A 600 -12.11 11.76 -30.05
C ASP A 600 -12.81 12.41 -28.85
N LEU A 601 -12.59 13.71 -28.60
CA LEU A 601 -13.33 14.47 -27.59
C LEU A 601 -14.84 14.43 -27.83
N LYS A 602 -15.29 14.60 -29.08
CA LYS A 602 -16.72 14.51 -29.45
C LYS A 602 -17.30 13.14 -29.12
N ALA A 603 -16.62 12.06 -29.50
CA ALA A 603 -17.04 10.70 -29.23
C ALA A 603 -17.03 10.39 -27.72
N TYR A 604 -16.07 10.95 -26.96
CA TYR A 604 -15.99 10.85 -25.51
C TYR A 604 -17.19 11.54 -24.83
N LEU A 605 -17.47 12.80 -25.17
CA LEU A 605 -18.60 13.56 -24.62
C LEU A 605 -19.96 12.94 -25.02
N GLN A 606 -20.06 12.34 -26.21
CA GLN A 606 -21.24 11.57 -26.64
C GLN A 606 -21.40 10.22 -25.93
N LYS A 607 -20.36 9.68 -25.28
CA LYS A 607 -20.45 8.51 -24.41
C LYS A 607 -20.95 8.86 -23.01
N LEU A 608 -20.61 10.03 -22.47
CA LEU A 608 -21.02 10.48 -21.14
C LEU A 608 -22.48 10.99 -21.05
N LYS A 609 -23.22 11.07 -22.16
CA LYS A 609 -24.59 11.62 -22.14
C LYS A 609 -25.54 10.82 -21.23
N SER A 610 -26.21 11.51 -20.31
CA SER A 610 -27.36 11.02 -19.55
C SER A 610 -28.69 11.34 -20.28
N ASP A 611 -28.84 12.57 -20.78
CA ASP A 611 -30.04 13.03 -21.50
C ASP A 611 -30.31 12.26 -22.82
N PRO A 612 -31.44 11.55 -22.96
CA PRO A 612 -31.86 10.92 -24.21
C PRO A 612 -32.16 11.94 -25.32
N SER A 613 -32.68 13.13 -24.97
CA SER A 613 -33.02 14.20 -25.91
C SER A 613 -31.79 14.99 -26.41
N GLY A 614 -30.65 14.85 -25.73
CA GLY A 614 -29.37 15.44 -26.11
C GLY A 614 -29.24 16.95 -25.86
N ARG A 615 -30.22 17.59 -25.23
CA ARG A 615 -30.24 19.03 -24.92
C ARG A 615 -29.31 19.40 -23.76
N PHE A 616 -29.25 18.54 -22.75
CA PHE A 616 -28.58 18.79 -21.48
C PHE A 616 -27.52 17.71 -21.25
N THR A 617 -26.39 17.85 -21.96
CA THR A 617 -25.29 16.86 -21.95
C THR A 617 -23.93 17.52 -21.78
N PRO A 618 -22.88 16.76 -21.38
CA PRO A 618 -21.51 17.27 -21.31
C PRO A 618 -21.02 17.90 -22.62
N LEU A 619 -21.49 17.41 -23.79
CA LEU A 619 -21.16 18.01 -25.09
C LEU A 619 -21.70 19.44 -25.22
N GLU A 620 -22.95 19.68 -24.79
CA GLU A 620 -23.57 21.00 -24.87
C GLU A 620 -23.04 21.96 -23.78
N VAL A 621 -22.66 21.46 -22.59
CA VAL A 621 -21.92 22.24 -21.59
C VAL A 621 -20.57 22.72 -22.16
N VAL A 622 -19.78 21.82 -22.74
CA VAL A 622 -18.47 22.15 -23.32
C VAL A 622 -18.61 23.17 -24.46
N LYS A 623 -19.60 23.01 -25.36
CA LYS A 623 -19.92 23.99 -26.40
C LYS A 623 -20.32 25.35 -25.83
N ALA A 624 -21.24 25.38 -24.88
CA ALA A 624 -21.74 26.62 -24.28
C ALA A 624 -20.60 27.39 -23.59
N ALA A 625 -19.71 26.69 -22.89
CA ALA A 625 -18.54 27.29 -22.26
C ALA A 625 -17.61 27.95 -23.30
N GLN A 626 -17.28 27.23 -24.39
CA GLN A 626 -16.46 27.77 -25.49
C GLN A 626 -17.10 29.00 -26.15
N GLN A 627 -18.42 28.96 -26.39
CA GLN A 627 -19.16 30.09 -26.96
C GLN A 627 -19.18 31.34 -26.06
N ASN A 628 -19.06 31.15 -24.75
CA ASN A 628 -19.04 32.23 -23.75
C ASN A 628 -17.61 32.56 -23.26
N GLY A 629 -16.56 32.01 -23.88
CA GLY A 629 -15.16 32.29 -23.53
C GLY A 629 -14.69 31.67 -22.21
N ILE A 630 -15.40 30.66 -21.69
CA ILE A 630 -15.04 29.92 -20.48
C ILE A 630 -14.30 28.63 -20.85
N ARG A 631 -13.16 28.37 -20.21
CA ARG A 631 -12.35 27.16 -20.41
C ARG A 631 -12.94 25.99 -19.63
N ILE A 632 -12.86 24.78 -20.19
CA ILE A 632 -13.13 23.54 -19.46
C ILE A 632 -11.78 22.92 -19.03
N GLN A 633 -11.65 22.57 -17.75
CA GLN A 633 -10.53 21.80 -17.22
C GLN A 633 -11.04 20.48 -16.64
N ALA A 634 -10.55 19.37 -17.17
CA ALA A 634 -10.83 18.02 -16.70
C ALA A 634 -10.21 17.77 -15.31
N THR A 635 -10.92 17.08 -14.40
CA THR A 635 -10.45 16.83 -13.03
C THR A 635 -10.17 15.37 -12.67
N ASP A 636 -10.41 14.42 -13.59
CA ASP A 636 -10.04 13.02 -13.42
C ASP A 636 -8.77 12.64 -14.18
N CYS A 637 -8.29 11.43 -13.94
CA CYS A 637 -7.36 10.72 -14.81
C CYS A 637 -7.79 9.24 -14.86
N LEU A 638 -7.13 8.41 -15.68
CA LEU A 638 -7.46 6.98 -15.71
C LEU A 638 -7.29 6.32 -14.34
N ALA A 639 -6.32 6.80 -13.55
CA ALA A 639 -6.04 6.34 -12.21
C ALA A 639 -7.18 6.62 -11.21
N SER A 640 -8.00 7.66 -11.40
CA SER A 640 -9.23 7.87 -10.61
C SER A 640 -10.44 7.14 -11.20
N TYR A 641 -10.67 7.24 -12.52
CA TYR A 641 -11.98 7.01 -13.12
C TYR A 641 -12.14 5.68 -13.91
N ARG A 642 -11.04 4.99 -14.28
CA ARG A 642 -11.08 3.80 -15.17
C ARG A 642 -10.05 2.73 -14.78
N PHE A 643 -10.38 1.94 -13.76
CA PHE A 643 -9.57 0.84 -13.25
C PHE A 643 -10.36 -0.49 -13.18
N PRO A 644 -9.73 -1.66 -13.46
CA PRO A 644 -10.28 -2.98 -13.22
C PRO A 644 -9.99 -3.42 -11.78
N GLY A 645 -10.93 -3.14 -10.88
CA GLY A 645 -10.89 -3.60 -9.50
C GLY A 645 -12.28 -3.58 -8.87
N PRO A 646 -12.44 -4.15 -7.66
CA PRO A 646 -13.63 -3.87 -6.86
C PRO A 646 -13.72 -2.38 -6.53
N SER A 647 -14.90 -1.93 -6.14
CA SER A 647 -15.06 -0.64 -5.47
C SER A 647 -14.15 -0.56 -4.25
N LEU A 648 -13.58 0.61 -3.98
CA LEU A 648 -12.95 0.87 -2.70
C LEU A 648 -14.00 1.43 -1.72
N PRO A 649 -13.77 1.36 -0.39
CA PRO A 649 -14.62 2.01 0.60
C PRO A 649 -14.97 3.45 0.22
N ASP A 650 -16.25 3.84 0.34
CA ASP A 650 -16.79 5.12 -0.15
C ASP A 650 -15.87 6.31 0.16
N MET A 651 -15.46 6.43 1.42
CA MET A 651 -14.59 7.50 1.93
C MET A 651 -13.27 7.60 1.17
N HIS A 652 -12.75 6.49 0.68
CA HIS A 652 -11.47 6.44 -0.01
C HIS A 652 -11.62 6.73 -1.52
N GLU A 653 -12.75 6.41 -2.17
CA GLU A 653 -13.06 6.95 -3.50
C GLU A 653 -13.31 8.47 -3.43
N GLN A 654 -14.07 8.96 -2.45
CA GLN A 654 -14.28 10.38 -2.16
C GLN A 654 -12.94 11.14 -1.94
N ALA A 655 -12.05 10.58 -1.11
CA ALA A 655 -10.72 11.15 -0.87
C ALA A 655 -9.90 11.27 -2.17
N ILE A 656 -9.88 10.23 -3.01
CA ILE A 656 -9.16 10.27 -4.30
C ILE A 656 -9.72 11.36 -5.23
N LYS A 657 -11.06 11.43 -5.41
CA LYS A 657 -11.71 12.44 -6.27
C LYS A 657 -11.43 13.86 -5.81
N THR A 658 -11.59 14.13 -4.51
CA THR A 658 -11.41 15.46 -3.92
C THR A 658 -9.95 15.90 -3.95
N TYR A 659 -9.01 15.03 -3.57
CA TYR A 659 -7.58 15.31 -3.60
C TYR A 659 -7.06 15.57 -5.02
N LEU A 660 -7.45 14.75 -6.01
CA LEU A 660 -7.04 14.95 -7.39
C LEU A 660 -7.58 16.26 -7.96
N THR A 661 -8.85 16.58 -7.69
CA THR A 661 -9.47 17.84 -8.16
C THR A 661 -8.76 19.06 -7.57
N HIS A 662 -8.49 19.07 -6.26
CA HIS A 662 -7.70 20.14 -5.62
C HIS A 662 -6.29 20.28 -6.21
N THR A 663 -5.59 19.16 -6.43
CA THR A 663 -4.25 19.13 -7.01
C THR A 663 -4.24 19.71 -8.43
N ILE A 664 -5.25 19.38 -9.25
CA ILE A 664 -5.40 19.93 -10.61
C ILE A 664 -5.74 21.43 -10.55
N MET A 665 -6.60 21.88 -9.63
CA MET A 665 -6.94 23.30 -9.47
C MET A 665 -5.73 24.15 -9.09
N GLU A 666 -4.89 23.72 -8.14
CA GLU A 666 -3.67 24.46 -7.76
C GLU A 666 -2.62 24.46 -8.88
N ALA A 667 -2.49 23.35 -9.62
CA ALA A 667 -1.61 23.29 -10.78
C ALA A 667 -2.10 24.21 -11.93
N ASP A 668 -3.41 24.24 -12.20
CA ASP A 668 -4.01 25.09 -13.25
C ASP A 668 -3.85 26.58 -12.92
N LYS A 669 -4.19 26.96 -11.68
CA LYS A 669 -4.00 28.29 -11.08
C LYS A 669 -2.54 28.76 -11.16
N THR A 670 -1.58 27.85 -10.97
CA THR A 670 -0.14 28.14 -11.06
C THR A 670 0.35 28.31 -12.51
N LEU A 671 -0.24 27.58 -13.47
CA LEU A 671 0.20 27.57 -14.87
C LEU A 671 -0.51 28.57 -15.78
N ASN A 672 -1.80 28.81 -15.53
CA ASN A 672 -2.71 29.61 -16.36
C ASN A 672 -3.22 30.87 -15.63
N GLY A 673 -2.94 31.00 -14.33
CA GLY A 673 -3.32 32.14 -13.49
C GLY A 673 -4.58 31.91 -12.66
N ALA A 674 -4.74 32.71 -11.60
CA ALA A 674 -5.94 32.71 -10.78
C ALA A 674 -7.08 33.50 -11.46
N GLY A 675 -8.32 33.03 -11.27
CA GLY A 675 -9.54 33.68 -11.73
C GLY A 675 -10.76 33.05 -11.06
N ARG A 676 -11.95 33.59 -11.31
CA ARG A 676 -13.21 32.99 -10.82
C ARG A 676 -13.46 31.64 -11.50
N TRP A 677 -13.99 30.68 -10.75
CA TRP A 677 -14.13 29.30 -11.22
C TRP A 677 -15.46 28.66 -10.82
N VAL A 678 -15.84 27.61 -11.55
CA VAL A 678 -16.89 26.66 -11.14
C VAL A 678 -16.27 25.27 -11.11
N VAL A 679 -16.67 24.43 -10.16
CA VAL A 679 -16.38 22.99 -10.15
C VAL A 679 -17.70 22.25 -10.33
N LEU A 680 -17.69 21.16 -11.11
CA LEU A 680 -18.76 20.18 -11.17
C LEU A 680 -18.19 18.83 -10.74
N THR A 681 -18.81 18.21 -9.73
CA THR A 681 -18.35 16.98 -9.06
C THR A 681 -19.52 16.18 -8.49
N ASP A 682 -19.31 14.98 -7.99
CA ASP A 682 -20.36 14.23 -7.27
C ASP A 682 -20.70 14.88 -5.90
N GLN A 683 -21.90 14.64 -5.39
CA GLN A 683 -22.41 15.33 -4.18
C GLN A 683 -21.53 15.13 -2.94
N GLU A 684 -20.82 14.00 -2.79
CA GLU A 684 -19.95 13.72 -1.65
C GLU A 684 -18.67 14.58 -1.59
N ASN A 685 -18.35 15.32 -2.66
CA ASN A 685 -17.13 16.13 -2.76
C ASN A 685 -17.39 17.66 -2.65
N ILE A 686 -18.65 18.11 -2.54
CA ILE A 686 -18.98 19.56 -2.50
C ILE A 686 -18.42 20.22 -1.23
N ASN A 687 -18.72 19.60 -0.10
CA ASN A 687 -18.60 20.12 1.26
C ASN A 687 -18.09 19.01 2.18
N THR A 688 -17.83 19.36 3.44
CA THR A 688 -17.30 18.43 4.45
C THR A 688 -18.28 17.27 4.71
N PHE A 689 -17.90 16.06 4.30
CA PHE A 689 -18.70 14.84 4.45
C PHE A 689 -17.81 13.68 4.93
N ARG A 690 -18.34 12.83 5.82
CA ARG A 690 -17.61 11.74 6.50
C ARG A 690 -16.27 12.17 7.13
N GLY A 691 -16.21 13.41 7.64
CA GLY A 691 -15.01 13.96 8.28
C GLY A 691 -13.87 14.35 7.31
N MET A 692 -14.10 14.35 6.00
CA MET A 692 -13.18 14.91 5.01
C MET A 692 -13.75 16.20 4.44
N SER A 693 -12.93 17.24 4.35
CA SER A 693 -13.34 18.52 3.75
C SER A 693 -13.59 18.39 2.26
N GLY A 694 -14.64 19.04 1.76
CA GLY A 694 -14.95 19.09 0.35
C GLY A 694 -14.17 20.16 -0.40
N ILE A 695 -14.41 20.22 -1.70
CA ILE A 695 -13.71 21.15 -2.60
C ILE A 695 -14.06 22.61 -2.23
N SER A 696 -15.27 22.88 -1.73
CA SER A 696 -15.66 24.26 -1.37
C SER A 696 -14.87 24.77 -0.15
N GLU A 697 -14.65 23.95 0.88
CA GLU A 697 -13.79 24.34 2.01
C GLU A 697 -12.33 24.46 1.58
N MET A 698 -11.83 23.49 0.79
CA MET A 698 -10.43 23.47 0.36
C MET A 698 -10.04 24.60 -0.61
N GLN A 699 -11.01 25.19 -1.30
CA GLN A 699 -10.79 26.26 -2.29
C GLN A 699 -11.43 27.61 -1.91
N GLY A 700 -12.08 27.71 -0.75
CA GLY A 700 -12.75 28.94 -0.28
C GLY A 700 -13.99 29.33 -1.10
N GLY A 701 -14.64 28.35 -1.73
CA GLY A 701 -15.86 28.54 -2.53
C GLY A 701 -17.15 28.31 -1.75
N ILE A 702 -18.27 28.41 -2.46
CA ILE A 702 -19.63 28.06 -1.97
C ILE A 702 -20.09 26.76 -2.63
N GLY A 703 -20.70 25.86 -1.87
CA GLY A 703 -21.29 24.61 -2.35
C GLY A 703 -22.76 24.74 -2.72
N LEU A 704 -23.12 24.26 -3.91
CA LEU A 704 -24.50 24.16 -4.41
C LEU A 704 -24.82 22.72 -4.78
N ARG A 705 -25.77 22.12 -4.07
CA ARG A 705 -26.25 20.76 -4.30
C ARG A 705 -27.51 20.80 -5.17
N ILE A 706 -27.44 20.23 -6.37
CA ILE A 706 -28.58 20.26 -7.31
C ILE A 706 -29.33 18.93 -7.24
N GLU A 707 -30.61 18.99 -6.87
CA GLU A 707 -31.54 17.87 -6.91
C GLU A 707 -32.47 17.95 -8.11
N GLU A 708 -32.76 16.80 -8.71
CA GLU A 708 -33.93 16.67 -9.59
C GLU A 708 -35.16 16.31 -8.78
N VAL A 709 -36.22 17.06 -9.03
CA VAL A 709 -37.58 16.90 -8.47
C VAL A 709 -38.59 16.74 -9.61
N LEU A 710 -39.80 16.29 -9.30
CA LEU A 710 -40.81 15.95 -10.31
C LEU A 710 -41.29 17.19 -11.10
N PRO A 711 -41.80 17.04 -12.34
CA PRO A 711 -42.24 18.17 -13.18
C PRO A 711 -43.32 19.07 -12.58
N GLU A 712 -44.14 18.53 -11.67
CA GLU A 712 -45.19 19.21 -10.92
C GLU A 712 -44.67 20.02 -9.71
N GLU A 713 -43.42 19.78 -9.28
CA GLU A 713 -42.77 20.53 -8.21
C GLU A 713 -42.26 21.88 -8.72
N SER A 714 -41.92 22.79 -7.81
CA SER A 714 -41.42 24.13 -8.15
C SER A 714 -39.90 24.19 -8.09
N LEU A 715 -39.29 25.04 -8.91
CA LEU A 715 -37.87 25.36 -8.77
C LEU A 715 -37.68 26.12 -7.44
N LEU A 716 -36.86 25.57 -6.55
CA LEU A 716 -36.61 26.12 -5.22
C LEU A 716 -35.10 26.27 -4.99
N ILE A 717 -34.69 27.42 -4.49
CA ILE A 717 -33.34 27.69 -3.99
C ILE A 717 -33.44 28.03 -2.50
N GLU A 718 -32.68 27.34 -1.66
CA GLU A 718 -32.61 27.59 -0.22
C GLU A 718 -31.23 27.24 0.36
N THR A 719 -31.02 27.56 1.65
CA THR A 719 -29.90 27.01 2.43
C THR A 719 -30.08 25.50 2.55
N ASP A 720 -29.02 24.74 2.30
CA ASP A 720 -29.13 23.27 2.28
C ASP A 720 -29.46 22.72 3.68
N ARG A 721 -30.38 21.75 3.72
CA ARG A 721 -30.83 21.08 4.96
C ARG A 721 -30.10 19.76 5.23
N GLY A 722 -29.26 19.33 4.30
CA GLY A 722 -28.68 18.00 4.22
C GLY A 722 -29.63 16.93 3.65
N ILE A 723 -29.06 15.79 3.28
CA ILE A 723 -29.75 14.54 2.93
C ILE A 723 -29.11 13.33 3.61
N GLU A 724 -29.90 12.28 3.83
CA GLU A 724 -29.43 11.01 4.39
C GLU A 724 -28.75 10.17 3.30
N VAL A 725 -27.53 9.69 3.59
CA VAL A 725 -26.72 8.86 2.69
C VAL A 725 -26.21 7.66 3.48
N GLY A 726 -26.63 6.45 3.09
CA GLY A 726 -26.24 5.20 3.75
C GLY A 726 -24.72 5.04 3.88
N ARG A 727 -24.24 4.49 5.00
CA ARG A 727 -22.79 4.46 5.34
C ARG A 727 -21.88 3.71 4.36
N GLY A 728 -22.46 2.96 3.44
CA GLY A 728 -21.75 2.34 2.31
C GLY A 728 -20.85 1.18 2.73
N PHE A 729 -19.78 0.96 1.97
CA PHE A 729 -18.79 -0.07 2.29
C PHE A 729 -17.75 0.48 3.29
N ALA A 730 -18.19 0.70 4.53
CA ALA A 730 -17.37 1.28 5.60
C ALA A 730 -16.73 0.19 6.50
N THR A 731 -15.50 0.43 6.93
CA THR A 731 -14.69 -0.50 7.75
C THR A 731 -14.62 -0.13 9.24
N GLN A 732 -15.44 0.81 9.72
CA GLN A 732 -15.46 1.24 11.13
C GLN A 732 -16.55 0.55 11.97
N PRO A 733 -16.33 0.35 13.30
CA PRO A 733 -17.28 -0.36 14.16
C PRO A 733 -18.62 0.35 14.39
N GLU A 734 -19.64 -0.44 14.71
CA GLU A 734 -21.05 -0.06 14.90
C GLU A 734 -21.30 0.70 16.23
N LEU A 735 -20.73 1.90 16.39
CA LEU A 735 -20.82 2.70 17.63
C LEU A 735 -21.72 3.96 17.54
N THR A 736 -22.42 4.16 16.42
CA THR A 736 -23.39 5.26 16.25
C THR A 736 -24.68 4.74 15.63
N ASP A 737 -25.74 4.84 16.43
CA ASP A 737 -27.12 4.42 16.13
C ASP A 737 -27.62 5.05 14.81
N GLY A 738 -28.05 4.23 13.84
CA GLY A 738 -28.49 4.66 12.51
C GLY A 738 -27.71 4.09 11.31
N ASN A 739 -28.40 3.90 10.18
CA ASN A 739 -27.87 3.25 8.97
C ASN A 739 -27.14 4.22 7.99
N PHE A 740 -27.14 5.52 8.28
CA PHE A 740 -26.73 6.59 7.35
C PHE A 740 -25.83 7.63 8.02
N ASP A 741 -25.32 8.55 7.18
CA ASP A 741 -24.68 9.81 7.53
C ASP A 741 -25.43 10.95 6.83
N THR A 742 -25.38 12.18 7.36
CA THR A 742 -25.99 13.34 6.68
C THR A 742 -24.96 14.04 5.80
N LEU A 743 -25.25 14.15 4.50
CA LEU A 743 -24.48 14.92 3.53
C LEU A 743 -25.08 16.33 3.43
N HIS A 744 -24.27 17.35 3.73
CA HIS A 744 -24.65 18.77 3.67
C HIS A 744 -23.93 19.50 2.52
N ALA A 745 -24.54 20.60 2.06
CA ALA A 745 -23.89 21.65 1.29
C ALA A 745 -24.12 23.03 1.94
N ASP A 746 -23.73 24.13 1.29
CA ASP A 746 -24.14 25.48 1.73
C ASP A 746 -25.55 25.84 1.22
N LEU A 747 -25.84 25.53 -0.04
CA LEU A 747 -27.09 25.84 -0.74
C LEU A 747 -27.63 24.62 -1.47
N SER A 748 -28.95 24.53 -1.60
CA SER A 748 -29.63 23.55 -2.45
C SER A 748 -30.38 24.23 -3.60
N LEU A 749 -30.52 23.50 -4.70
CA LEU A 749 -31.39 23.84 -5.83
C LEU A 749 -32.20 22.61 -6.22
N GLN A 750 -33.52 22.67 -6.03
CA GLN A 750 -34.47 21.70 -6.58
C GLN A 750 -34.83 22.12 -8.01
N MET A 751 -34.63 21.24 -8.98
CA MET A 751 -34.90 21.50 -10.39
C MET A 751 -35.96 20.53 -10.96
N PRO A 752 -37.18 21.03 -11.27
CA PRO A 752 -38.22 20.24 -11.90
C PRO A 752 -37.83 19.77 -13.30
N LEU A 753 -37.78 18.45 -13.50
CA LEU A 753 -37.39 17.80 -14.75
C LEU A 753 -38.18 16.49 -14.97
N PRO A 754 -38.44 16.09 -16.22
CA PRO A 754 -39.11 14.83 -16.53
C PRO A 754 -38.23 13.62 -16.15
N LEU A 755 -38.86 12.57 -15.61
CA LEU A 755 -38.19 11.30 -15.35
C LEU A 755 -37.60 10.73 -16.65
N LEU A 756 -36.31 10.39 -16.63
CA LEU A 756 -35.57 9.93 -17.80
C LEU A 756 -35.67 8.41 -17.96
N GLU A 757 -36.30 7.96 -19.05
CA GLU A 757 -36.26 6.55 -19.45
C GLU A 757 -34.84 6.17 -19.92
N LYS A 758 -34.16 5.31 -19.16
CA LYS A 758 -32.79 4.86 -19.44
C LYS A 758 -32.82 3.69 -20.44
N THR A 759 -32.30 3.88 -21.66
CA THR A 759 -32.18 2.78 -22.64
C THR A 759 -31.16 1.73 -22.15
N PRO A 760 -31.17 0.48 -22.67
CA PRO A 760 -30.19 -0.53 -22.30
C PRO A 760 -28.73 -0.07 -22.50
N GLU A 761 -28.47 0.72 -23.54
CA GLU A 761 -27.15 1.29 -23.87
C GLU A 761 -26.79 2.49 -22.99
N ALA A 762 -27.76 3.11 -22.33
CA ALA A 762 -27.53 4.13 -21.30
C ALA A 762 -27.23 3.45 -19.94
N LEU A 763 -27.95 2.38 -19.59
CA LEU A 763 -27.67 1.58 -18.40
C LEU A 763 -26.30 0.90 -18.46
N ASP A 764 -25.89 0.38 -19.62
CA ASP A 764 -24.55 -0.18 -19.82
C ASP A 764 -23.44 0.89 -19.69
N ARG A 765 -23.71 2.14 -20.06
CA ARG A 765 -22.78 3.27 -19.87
C ARG A 765 -22.72 3.79 -18.43
N LEU A 766 -23.85 3.85 -17.75
CA LEU A 766 -23.95 4.30 -16.35
C LEU A 766 -23.27 3.30 -15.41
N LEU A 767 -23.61 2.02 -15.53
CA LEU A 767 -23.04 0.95 -14.72
C LEU A 767 -21.74 0.44 -15.34
N TYR A 768 -20.69 1.25 -15.45
CA TYR A 768 -19.48 0.90 -16.23
C TYR A 768 -18.49 -0.04 -15.51
N ARG A 769 -18.41 -0.03 -14.17
CA ARG A 769 -17.65 -0.99 -13.35
C ARG A 769 -18.53 -2.17 -12.89
N GLN A 770 -17.90 -3.28 -12.49
CA GLN A 770 -18.59 -4.36 -11.77
C GLN A 770 -19.00 -3.86 -10.37
N GLY A 771 -20.07 -4.42 -9.79
CA GLY A 771 -20.56 -4.00 -8.47
C GLY A 771 -21.38 -2.70 -8.47
N MET A 772 -21.36 -1.93 -9.55
CA MET A 772 -22.28 -0.80 -9.74
C MET A 772 -23.72 -1.27 -9.88
N PHE A 773 -24.66 -0.52 -9.28
CA PHE A 773 -26.10 -0.72 -9.41
C PHE A 773 -26.89 0.59 -9.46
N THR A 774 -28.13 0.50 -9.93
CA THR A 774 -29.13 1.58 -9.92
C THR A 774 -30.52 0.96 -9.83
N PHE A 775 -31.56 1.74 -9.53
CA PHE A 775 -32.94 1.26 -9.49
C PHE A 775 -33.79 1.84 -10.62
N GLU A 776 -34.71 1.01 -11.12
CA GLU A 776 -35.68 1.33 -12.16
C GLU A 776 -37.09 1.11 -11.59
N LYS A 777 -37.95 2.15 -11.68
CA LYS A 777 -39.32 2.17 -11.15
C LYS A 777 -40.28 2.16 -12.34
N SER A 778 -40.96 1.06 -12.60
CA SER A 778 -41.80 0.87 -13.80
C SER A 778 -43.12 0.20 -13.46
N ASN A 779 -44.24 0.79 -13.89
CA ASN A 779 -45.60 0.32 -13.61
C ASN A 779 -45.86 0.07 -12.10
N GLY A 780 -45.28 0.90 -11.23
CA GLY A 780 -45.36 0.77 -9.76
C GLY A 780 -44.44 -0.29 -9.14
N ASN A 781 -43.75 -1.10 -9.96
CA ASN A 781 -42.81 -2.11 -9.51
C ASN A 781 -41.36 -1.58 -9.52
N TRP A 782 -40.54 -2.15 -8.65
CA TRP A 782 -39.13 -1.81 -8.48
C TRP A 782 -38.23 -2.90 -9.05
N THR A 783 -37.21 -2.50 -9.80
CA THR A 783 -36.18 -3.40 -10.36
C THR A 783 -34.80 -2.88 -10.00
N LEU A 784 -34.02 -3.73 -9.35
CA LEU A 784 -32.59 -3.54 -9.14
C LEU A 784 -31.84 -3.89 -10.42
N ILE A 785 -30.99 -2.98 -10.91
CA ILE A 785 -30.16 -3.18 -12.11
C ILE A 785 -28.70 -3.06 -11.69
N HIS A 786 -27.88 -4.08 -11.94
CA HIS A 786 -26.46 -4.11 -11.52
C HIS A 786 -25.54 -4.72 -12.57
N ARG A 787 -24.26 -4.35 -12.60
CA ARG A 787 -23.25 -5.09 -13.40
C ARG A 787 -22.64 -6.23 -12.58
N ASN A 788 -22.82 -7.45 -13.06
CA ASN A 788 -22.32 -8.67 -12.42
C ASN A 788 -20.80 -8.88 -12.62
N ARG A 789 -20.23 -9.90 -11.97
CA ARG A 789 -18.80 -10.27 -12.06
C ARG A 789 -18.34 -10.71 -13.47
N LEU A 790 -19.26 -11.02 -14.38
CA LEU A 790 -19.00 -11.32 -15.79
C LEU A 790 -19.07 -10.07 -16.69
N GLY A 791 -19.23 -8.89 -16.10
CA GLY A 791 -19.35 -7.63 -16.83
C GLY A 791 -20.67 -7.46 -17.59
N GLN A 792 -21.74 -8.15 -17.19
CA GLN A 792 -23.07 -8.08 -17.80
C GLN A 792 -24.02 -7.26 -16.91
N VAL A 793 -24.87 -6.43 -17.51
CA VAL A 793 -25.98 -5.77 -16.80
C VAL A 793 -27.09 -6.79 -16.54
N VAL A 794 -27.45 -6.96 -15.27
CA VAL A 794 -28.46 -7.91 -14.79
C VAL A 794 -29.58 -7.14 -14.09
N ARG A 795 -30.83 -7.44 -14.47
CA ARG A 795 -32.04 -6.98 -13.76
C ARG A 795 -32.46 -7.99 -12.69
N THR A 796 -33.02 -7.51 -11.60
CA THR A 796 -33.52 -8.31 -10.47
C THR A 796 -34.77 -7.64 -9.93
N MET A 797 -35.89 -8.36 -9.83
CA MET A 797 -37.12 -7.84 -9.27
C MET A 797 -36.91 -7.51 -7.79
N VAL A 798 -37.41 -6.36 -7.35
CA VAL A 798 -37.61 -6.08 -5.92
C VAL A 798 -39.04 -6.47 -5.59
N GLU A 799 -39.18 -7.49 -4.77
CA GLU A 799 -40.48 -7.99 -4.31
C GLU A 799 -40.97 -7.11 -3.17
N ARG A 800 -42.27 -6.81 -3.14
CA ARG A 800 -42.92 -6.10 -2.04
C ARG A 800 -43.80 -7.06 -1.25
N THR A 801 -43.55 -7.13 0.05
CA THR A 801 -44.23 -8.03 0.99
C THR A 801 -45.61 -7.52 1.39
N ALA A 802 -46.41 -8.35 2.07
CA ALA A 802 -47.77 -8.01 2.49
C ALA A 802 -47.81 -6.95 3.62
N ASP A 803 -46.77 -6.90 4.44
CA ASP A 803 -46.51 -5.84 5.44
C ASP A 803 -45.98 -4.54 4.81
N GLY A 804 -45.58 -4.58 3.54
CA GLY A 804 -45.21 -3.41 2.73
C GLY A 804 -43.71 -3.21 2.53
N SER A 805 -42.87 -3.99 3.22
CA SER A 805 -41.41 -4.01 3.11
C SER A 805 -40.92 -4.48 1.74
N TYR A 806 -39.69 -4.13 1.39
CA TYR A 806 -39.01 -4.46 0.13
C TYR A 806 -37.92 -5.51 0.35
N LEU A 807 -37.81 -6.49 -0.55
CA LEU A 807 -36.73 -7.50 -0.52
C LEU A 807 -36.33 -7.96 -1.93
N ILE A 808 -35.21 -8.67 -2.04
CA ILE A 808 -34.71 -9.25 -3.30
C ILE A 808 -34.44 -10.76 -3.19
N ASN A 809 -34.56 -11.47 -4.32
CA ASN A 809 -34.28 -12.90 -4.42
C ASN A 809 -32.95 -13.12 -5.17
N ARG A 810 -31.87 -13.30 -4.39
CA ARG A 810 -30.48 -13.38 -4.87
C ARG A 810 -29.66 -14.34 -3.98
N PRO A 811 -29.85 -15.67 -4.05
CA PRO A 811 -29.26 -16.61 -3.08
C PRO A 811 -27.73 -16.64 -2.96
N ALA A 812 -27.00 -15.99 -3.88
CA ALA A 812 -25.55 -15.82 -3.82
C ALA A 812 -25.09 -14.54 -3.08
N TRP A 813 -26.03 -13.76 -2.54
CA TRP A 813 -25.83 -12.49 -1.83
C TRP A 813 -26.42 -12.61 -0.43
N THR A 814 -25.71 -13.28 0.48
CA THR A 814 -26.22 -13.71 1.80
C THR A 814 -26.81 -12.59 2.64
N ASP A 815 -26.25 -11.39 2.53
CA ASP A 815 -26.46 -10.31 3.49
C ASP A 815 -27.67 -9.42 3.14
N VAL A 816 -28.25 -9.64 1.95
CA VAL A 816 -29.40 -8.90 1.39
C VAL A 816 -30.49 -9.81 0.81
N ASN A 817 -30.22 -11.11 0.65
CA ASN A 817 -31.16 -12.07 0.08
C ASN A 817 -32.33 -12.36 1.02
N GLN A 818 -33.56 -12.06 0.58
CA GLN A 818 -34.80 -12.23 1.34
C GLN A 818 -34.81 -11.45 2.67
N VAL A 819 -33.92 -10.47 2.84
CA VAL A 819 -33.93 -9.52 3.96
C VAL A 819 -34.98 -8.43 3.68
N PRO A 820 -35.93 -8.18 4.59
CA PRO A 820 -36.91 -7.11 4.44
C PRO A 820 -36.32 -5.76 4.85
N TYR A 821 -36.58 -4.73 4.04
CA TYR A 821 -36.21 -3.33 4.28
C TYR A 821 -37.46 -2.44 4.23
N ALA A 822 -37.54 -1.40 5.06
CA ALA A 822 -38.71 -0.53 5.14
C ALA A 822 -38.85 0.39 3.91
N SER A 823 -37.73 0.73 3.26
CA SER A 823 -37.69 1.53 2.03
C SER A 823 -36.70 1.00 1.00
N ILE A 824 -36.73 1.59 -0.21
CA ILE A 824 -35.73 1.34 -1.26
C ILE A 824 -34.37 1.94 -0.89
N ASP A 825 -34.36 3.01 -0.10
CA ASP A 825 -33.15 3.63 0.47
C ASP A 825 -32.44 2.64 1.39
N GLU A 826 -33.16 2.04 2.36
CA GLU A 826 -32.58 1.02 3.25
C GLU A 826 -32.07 -0.21 2.49
N LEU A 827 -32.80 -0.68 1.47
CA LEU A 827 -32.34 -1.77 0.59
C LEU A 827 -31.08 -1.35 -0.18
N SER A 828 -31.01 -0.10 -0.66
CA SER A 828 -29.81 0.46 -1.29
C SER A 828 -28.64 0.51 -0.32
N TRP A 829 -28.86 0.91 0.93
CA TRP A 829 -27.83 0.92 1.98
C TRP A 829 -27.39 -0.50 2.36
N GLY A 830 -28.29 -1.48 2.33
CA GLY A 830 -27.99 -2.92 2.43
C GLY A 830 -27.05 -3.39 1.31
N LEU A 831 -27.38 -3.08 0.06
CA LEU A 831 -26.53 -3.37 -1.11
C LEU A 831 -25.17 -2.69 -1.01
N SER A 832 -25.11 -1.43 -0.58
CA SER A 832 -23.84 -0.71 -0.46
C SER A 832 -22.92 -1.28 0.63
N ARG A 833 -23.47 -1.74 1.76
CA ARG A 833 -22.70 -2.47 2.79
C ARG A 833 -22.10 -3.79 2.28
N MET A 834 -22.69 -4.39 1.25
CA MET A 834 -22.16 -5.58 0.57
C MET A 834 -21.07 -5.25 -0.48
N GLY A 835 -20.54 -4.02 -0.51
CA GLY A 835 -19.49 -3.61 -1.44
C GLY A 835 -19.98 -3.29 -2.85
N MET A 836 -21.23 -2.82 -2.98
CA MET A 836 -21.82 -2.37 -4.25
C MET A 836 -21.94 -0.83 -4.29
N ASN A 837 -21.78 -0.22 -5.47
CA ASN A 837 -21.87 1.25 -5.60
C ASN A 837 -23.18 1.66 -6.27
N LEU A 838 -23.94 2.55 -5.62
CA LEU A 838 -25.12 3.16 -6.21
C LEU A 838 -24.68 4.20 -7.24
N GLU A 839 -25.08 4.02 -8.50
CA GLU A 839 -24.85 4.95 -9.60
C GLU A 839 -26.14 5.71 -9.92
N GLY A 840 -26.13 7.00 -9.61
CA GLY A 840 -27.28 7.89 -9.74
C GLY A 840 -28.18 7.96 -8.50
N ARG A 841 -29.17 8.85 -8.51
CA ARG A 841 -30.14 8.95 -7.40
C ARG A 841 -31.27 7.94 -7.56
N LEU A 842 -31.68 7.32 -6.44
CA LEU A 842 -32.93 6.56 -6.34
C LEU A 842 -34.10 7.37 -6.95
N PRO A 843 -34.96 6.74 -7.77
CA PRO A 843 -36.18 7.37 -8.28
C PRO A 843 -37.13 7.80 -7.16
N VAL A 844 -37.82 8.93 -7.37
CA VAL A 844 -38.89 9.43 -6.48
C VAL A 844 -40.16 8.62 -6.68
#